data_AF-A0A0G0D9X1-F1
#
_entry.id   AF-A0A0G0D9X1-F1
#
_cell.length_a   1.000
_cell.length_b   1.000
_cell.length_c   1.000
_cell.angle_alpha   90.00
_cell.angle_beta   90.00
_cell.angle_gamma   90.00
#
_symmetry.space_group_name_H-M   'P 1'
#
loop_
_entity.id
_entity.type
_entity.pdbx_description
1 polymer ?
#
loop_
_entity_poly.entity_id
_entity_poly.type
_entity_poly.pdbx_seq_one_letter_code
_entity_poly.pdbx_strand_id
1 'polypeptide(L)'
;MTPKKILDLTKKKWFLIVIVFIILAGSFLRIYHFNDWIHFETDQTDDYLITSPAIQNGIENLKLLGPRAGAEELRIGPAYYYIEYLGGKIFGNTPQGHATPNLILAIAAMPLFLVFARLYFSRIISASLLALYATSFYLIQYARFSWNPNVLPFFVLATFYLLLRSISPEEKKRDVFFISSLTILSIISQLHFNGLFIIVPAYVIFLLIKRPHFPIKTWAYAVLFSILIYSPVILHELKYDFSNSKLLIEKISGNSKEKEESEEKNISEKIVQNLRYNSGEFFLILTGEDRINTSRPNGYSLGILCNTCKEDRIWRLSALFLYITSIFLLGWNIKKEKNEERKDFLILSALWLSIGSAYFISLTLNKLYIYPRFYLVLAPLAFILLGLIFEKIIFRKKLTNTVLIITITLLIVIINSTKISDSFWQLKNSQQVAVKIETEDVFPNYYRTPLFIHQKISDYMEQQVPNKNTKIFISSESEYEPTYWIILQNKGYNYFEEFNNEKPRENGEYFSIQLSANKKKNDSEKFSDFFDVIEIKDFGIMKVTHLKPKIAIEDDANIKTTMQKRSQLSAIEKMHSWKDLFLNSTLLNKVSDIKKISDNELRAAIITDIDHCPSREAVSTEKLEAFIDFSGEKKADFIISLGDNASHRLRSCSTTADMDARFVADYLRNSALPTHFVLGDHDIESNVKSYRNWLETTKRNETFYSFDLKNLHIIILDTVLGGEPMGLSCQEDVYCTLIENRLSELNKISFKTYTQKYTDSKKTLAEEKQALNFIFQEMYNSRKITRSWSIRDRGQILEKELAWLSADINATQHSRVLIFSDHPLFKFTSQKKVYDVVNGDKVRELLEKSGKEIVAISGEAHLWHEEKQGNIQYYIIDEFRKSNGSWAYFTWNKDGFHLEKEIH
;
A
#
# COMPACT_ATOMS: atom_id res chain seq x y z
N MET A 1 45.14 41.23 -17.93
CA MET A 1 44.55 40.63 -16.71
C MET A 1 45.69 40.34 -15.73
N THR A 2 45.71 40.90 -14.52
CA THR A 2 46.89 40.80 -13.64
C THR A 2 47.13 39.37 -13.13
N PRO A 3 48.39 38.95 -12.88
CA PRO A 3 48.71 37.62 -12.33
C PRO A 3 47.92 37.28 -11.06
N LYS A 4 47.63 38.29 -10.23
CA LYS A 4 46.81 38.18 -9.01
C LYS A 4 45.34 37.85 -9.30
N LYS A 5 44.75 38.40 -10.37
CA LYS A 5 43.38 38.07 -10.83
C LYS A 5 43.32 36.65 -11.40
N ILE A 6 44.34 36.24 -12.17
CA ILE A 6 44.44 34.88 -12.71
C ILE A 6 44.56 33.86 -11.56
N LEU A 7 45.43 34.12 -10.58
CA LEU A 7 45.60 33.28 -9.40
C LEU A 7 44.34 33.19 -8.51
N ASP A 8 43.57 34.27 -8.38
CA ASP A 8 42.31 34.26 -7.63
C ASP A 8 41.20 33.49 -8.38
N LEU A 9 41.17 33.59 -9.71
CA LEU A 9 40.24 32.83 -10.55
C LEU A 9 40.57 31.34 -10.58
N THR A 10 41.86 30.96 -10.68
CA THR A 10 42.26 29.56 -10.59
C THR A 10 41.96 28.96 -9.22
N LYS A 11 42.18 29.70 -8.13
CA LYS A 11 41.79 29.28 -6.77
C LYS A 11 40.29 29.10 -6.61
N LYS A 12 39.47 29.97 -7.21
CA LYS A 12 37.99 29.82 -7.21
C LYS A 12 37.55 28.60 -8.02
N LYS A 13 38.15 28.35 -9.17
CA LYS A 13 37.88 27.15 -10.00
C LYS A 13 38.24 25.86 -9.26
N TRP A 14 39.42 25.79 -8.65
CA TRP A 14 39.84 24.62 -7.87
C TRP A 14 38.93 24.34 -6.67
N PHE A 15 38.52 25.39 -5.95
CA PHE A 15 37.55 25.25 -4.86
C PHE A 15 36.24 24.63 -5.36
N LEU A 16 35.70 25.11 -6.49
CA LEU A 16 34.47 24.56 -7.07
C LEU A 16 34.64 23.10 -7.48
N ILE A 17 35.77 22.74 -8.10
CA ILE A 17 36.06 21.35 -8.49
C ILE A 17 36.06 20.42 -7.27
N VAL A 18 36.70 20.82 -6.18
CA VAL A 18 36.72 20.04 -4.93
C VAL A 18 35.31 19.87 -4.36
N ILE A 19 34.51 20.94 -4.33
CA ILE A 19 33.12 20.86 -3.86
C ILE A 19 32.27 19.92 -4.72
N VAL A 20 32.37 20.03 -6.04
CA VAL A 20 31.65 19.14 -6.97
C VAL A 20 32.08 17.69 -6.74
N PHE A 21 33.38 17.43 -6.59
CA PHE A 21 33.87 16.09 -6.27
C PHE A 21 33.29 15.54 -4.96
N ILE A 22 33.26 16.34 -3.88
CA ILE A 22 32.68 15.94 -2.59
C ILE A 22 31.19 15.59 -2.76
N ILE A 23 30.43 16.41 -3.48
CA ILE A 23 29.00 16.18 -3.71
C ILE A 23 28.79 14.91 -4.56
N LEU A 24 29.59 14.70 -5.60
CA LEU A 24 29.50 13.50 -6.44
C LEU A 24 29.85 12.24 -5.64
N ALA A 25 30.91 12.28 -4.83
CA ALA A 25 31.28 11.17 -3.95
C ALA A 25 30.17 10.86 -2.93
N GLY A 26 29.64 11.88 -2.25
CA GLY A 26 28.53 11.73 -1.31
C GLY A 26 27.24 11.23 -1.97
N SER A 27 26.99 11.62 -3.23
CA SER A 27 25.84 11.14 -4.01
C SER A 27 26.01 9.68 -4.40
N PHE A 28 27.21 9.31 -4.87
CA PHE A 28 27.55 7.92 -5.20
C PHE A 28 27.33 6.99 -4.00
N LEU A 29 27.80 7.37 -2.81
CA LEU A 29 27.60 6.57 -1.59
C LEU A 29 26.13 6.35 -1.23
N ARG A 30 25.23 7.25 -1.62
CA ARG A 30 23.78 7.11 -1.36
C ARG A 30 23.05 6.31 -2.45
N ILE A 31 23.53 6.40 -3.70
CA ILE A 31 22.94 5.74 -4.88
C ILE A 31 23.40 4.29 -5.03
N TYR A 32 24.63 3.98 -4.61
CA TYR A 32 25.25 2.67 -4.82
C TYR A 32 24.39 1.53 -4.25
N HIS A 33 23.86 0.66 -5.11
CA HIS A 33 22.89 -0.40 -4.75
C HIS A 33 21.64 0.12 -4.02
N PHE A 34 21.11 1.29 -4.42
CA PHE A 34 19.88 1.82 -3.84
C PHE A 34 18.65 0.95 -4.17
N ASN A 35 18.62 0.29 -5.33
CA ASN A 35 17.45 -0.47 -5.78
C ASN A 35 17.23 -1.78 -5.01
N ASP A 36 18.32 -2.48 -4.67
CA ASP A 36 18.33 -3.82 -4.10
C ASP A 36 18.59 -3.82 -2.59
N TRP A 37 19.44 -2.90 -2.08
CA TRP A 37 19.73 -2.81 -0.63
C TRP A 37 18.79 -1.89 0.13
N ILE A 38 17.67 -1.51 -0.47
CA ILE A 38 16.67 -0.69 0.20
C ILE A 38 16.10 -1.46 1.39
N HIS A 39 15.92 -0.73 2.49
CA HIS A 39 15.21 -1.21 3.66
C HIS A 39 13.71 -1.03 3.46
N PHE A 40 12.95 -2.11 3.67
CA PHE A 40 11.51 -2.15 3.42
C PHE A 40 10.83 -3.04 4.46
N GLU A 41 10.44 -2.42 5.57
CA GLU A 41 9.77 -3.02 6.73
C GLU A 41 8.39 -2.36 6.94
N THR A 42 7.70 -2.73 8.02
CA THR A 42 6.37 -2.24 8.41
C THR A 42 6.12 -0.75 8.12
N ASP A 43 6.99 0.16 8.57
CA ASP A 43 6.80 1.61 8.31
C ASP A 43 6.76 1.94 6.81
N GLN A 44 7.68 1.38 6.01
CA GLN A 44 7.72 1.61 4.56
C GLN A 44 6.52 0.96 3.85
N THR A 45 6.08 -0.18 4.36
CA THR A 45 4.92 -0.89 3.79
C THR A 45 3.62 -0.14 4.05
N ASP A 46 3.44 0.45 5.23
CA ASP A 46 2.27 1.27 5.56
C ASP A 46 2.19 2.49 4.64
N ASP A 47 3.31 3.21 4.51
CA ASP A 47 3.46 4.38 3.66
C ASP A 47 3.18 4.03 2.17
N TYR A 48 3.71 2.90 1.69
CA TYR A 48 3.44 2.36 0.35
C TYR A 48 1.96 2.00 0.15
N LEU A 49 1.32 1.32 1.10
CA LEU A 49 -0.09 0.92 1.00
C LEU A 49 -1.05 2.12 1.05
N ILE A 50 -0.66 3.22 1.69
CA ILE A 50 -1.44 4.46 1.73
C ILE A 50 -1.37 5.22 0.41
N THR A 51 -0.19 5.27 -0.21
CA THR A 51 0.09 6.15 -1.36
C THR A 51 -0.07 5.45 -2.71
N SER A 52 0.21 4.14 -2.78
CA SER A 52 0.09 3.32 -4.00
C SER A 52 -1.32 3.36 -4.64
N PRO A 53 -2.43 3.29 -3.88
CA PRO A 53 -3.76 3.40 -4.46
C PRO A 53 -4.02 4.74 -5.16
N ALA A 54 -3.42 5.84 -4.71
CA ALA A 54 -3.57 7.13 -5.38
C ALA A 54 -2.84 7.20 -6.73
N ILE A 55 -1.81 6.37 -6.92
CA ILE A 55 -1.10 6.26 -8.20
C ILE A 55 -1.90 5.36 -9.15
N GLN A 56 -2.52 4.29 -8.64
CA GLN A 56 -3.28 3.33 -9.44
C GLN A 56 -4.69 3.84 -9.81
N ASN A 57 -5.38 4.46 -8.86
CA ASN A 57 -6.82 4.71 -8.93
C ASN A 57 -7.19 6.20 -8.97
N GLY A 58 -6.22 7.11 -9.09
CA GLY A 58 -6.45 8.56 -9.19
C GLY A 58 -6.03 9.36 -7.96
N ILE A 59 -5.67 10.64 -8.20
CA ILE A 59 -5.10 11.56 -7.20
C ILE A 59 -6.07 11.87 -6.05
N GLU A 60 -7.37 11.74 -6.29
CA GLU A 60 -8.43 11.92 -5.31
C GLU A 60 -8.32 10.91 -4.14
N ASN A 61 -7.63 9.78 -4.32
CA ASN A 61 -7.41 8.82 -3.23
C ASN A 61 -6.30 9.25 -2.27
N LEU A 62 -5.60 10.36 -2.54
CA LEU A 62 -4.62 10.92 -1.61
C LEU A 62 -5.28 11.29 -0.28
N LYS A 63 -4.63 10.88 0.82
CA LYS A 63 -5.12 11.12 2.18
C LYS A 63 -4.97 12.60 2.58
N LEU A 64 -5.90 13.07 3.40
CA LEU A 64 -5.93 14.44 3.92
C LEU A 64 -5.03 14.63 5.15
N LEU A 65 -4.65 13.52 5.81
CA LEU A 65 -3.74 13.47 6.94
C LEU A 65 -2.55 12.54 6.65
N GLY A 66 -1.47 12.77 7.39
CA GLY A 66 -0.17 12.12 7.22
C GLY A 66 0.10 10.97 8.19
N PRO A 67 1.40 10.65 8.40
CA PRO A 67 1.86 9.61 9.31
C PRO A 67 1.32 9.76 10.74
N ARG A 68 1.21 8.61 11.41
CA ARG A 68 0.74 8.53 12.80
C ARG A 68 1.75 9.08 13.79
N ALA A 69 1.21 9.46 14.94
CA ALA A 69 1.88 10.22 15.96
C ALA A 69 1.80 9.50 17.32
N GLY A 70 2.50 8.35 17.42
CA GLY A 70 2.47 7.43 18.55
C GLY A 70 1.50 6.25 18.32
N ALA A 71 1.07 5.59 19.41
CA ALA A 71 0.21 4.40 19.36
C ALA A 71 -1.29 4.72 19.09
N GLU A 72 -1.69 5.98 19.14
CA GLU A 72 -3.09 6.43 18.99
C GLU A 72 -3.40 6.91 17.55
N GLU A 73 -4.68 7.22 17.27
CA GLU A 73 -5.13 7.68 15.94
C GLU A 73 -4.68 9.10 15.54
N LEU A 74 -3.96 9.82 16.40
CA LEU A 74 -3.44 11.17 16.11
C LEU A 74 -2.48 11.14 14.91
N ARG A 75 -2.66 12.10 13.98
CA ARG A 75 -1.86 12.21 12.75
C ARG A 75 -1.37 13.64 12.50
N ILE A 76 -0.24 13.72 11.80
CA ILE A 76 0.30 14.99 11.31
C ILE A 76 -0.28 15.32 9.91
N GLY A 77 0.11 16.44 9.28
CA GLY A 77 -0.36 16.77 7.93
C GLY A 77 0.22 15.86 6.82
N PRO A 78 -0.38 15.80 5.63
CA PRO A 78 -0.08 14.77 4.63
C PRO A 78 1.14 15.05 3.75
N ALA A 79 1.93 16.10 4.04
CA ALA A 79 3.03 16.55 3.19
C ALA A 79 4.00 15.42 2.80
N TYR A 80 4.30 14.49 3.72
CA TYR A 80 5.18 13.37 3.43
C TYR A 80 4.57 12.37 2.43
N TYR A 81 3.30 12.00 2.58
CA TYR A 81 2.59 11.14 1.62
C TYR A 81 2.50 11.77 0.23
N TYR A 82 2.46 13.10 0.14
CA TYR A 82 2.43 13.77 -1.16
C TYR A 82 3.82 13.75 -1.82
N ILE A 83 4.90 13.81 -1.03
CA ILE A 83 6.26 13.60 -1.52
C ILE A 83 6.42 12.18 -2.06
N GLU A 84 5.98 11.16 -1.32
CA GLU A 84 6.04 9.76 -1.75
C GLU A 84 5.18 9.49 -2.99
N TYR A 85 3.95 10.02 -3.03
CA TYR A 85 3.09 9.95 -4.21
C TYR A 85 3.79 10.49 -5.47
N LEU A 86 4.46 11.65 -5.37
CA LEU A 86 5.24 12.19 -6.48
C LEU A 86 6.40 11.26 -6.86
N GLY A 87 7.03 10.62 -5.86
CA GLY A 87 8.04 9.59 -6.06
C GLY A 87 7.51 8.42 -6.87
N GLY A 88 6.47 7.75 -6.39
CA GLY A 88 5.86 6.61 -7.07
C GLY A 88 5.27 6.95 -8.45
N LYS A 89 4.81 8.19 -8.66
CA LYS A 89 4.32 8.65 -9.96
C LYS A 89 5.45 8.88 -10.98
N ILE A 90 6.59 9.44 -10.56
CA ILE A 90 7.70 9.79 -11.46
C ILE A 90 8.64 8.59 -11.69
N PHE A 91 8.91 7.82 -10.65
CA PHE A 91 9.92 6.74 -10.65
C PHE A 91 9.31 5.33 -10.66
N GLY A 92 7.98 5.22 -10.70
CA GLY A 92 7.24 3.96 -10.76
C GLY A 92 6.64 3.56 -9.41
N ASN A 93 5.46 2.93 -9.45
CA ASN A 93 4.74 2.52 -8.25
C ASN A 93 5.35 1.24 -7.65
N THR A 94 6.58 1.35 -7.15
CA THR A 94 7.36 0.28 -6.52
C THR A 94 7.99 0.81 -5.23
N PRO A 95 8.39 -0.06 -4.28
CA PRO A 95 9.08 0.37 -3.05
C PRO A 95 10.23 1.36 -3.29
N GLN A 96 11.00 1.17 -4.37
CA GLN A 96 12.12 2.02 -4.74
C GLN A 96 11.66 3.37 -5.29
N GLY A 97 10.60 3.39 -6.10
CA GLY A 97 10.06 4.64 -6.64
C GLY A 97 9.53 5.56 -5.54
N HIS A 98 8.83 4.99 -4.54
CA HIS A 98 8.35 5.72 -3.37
C HIS A 98 9.47 6.26 -2.48
N ALA A 99 10.59 5.54 -2.35
CA ALA A 99 11.74 5.98 -1.56
C ALA A 99 12.68 6.98 -2.28
N THR A 100 12.57 7.11 -3.61
CA THR A 100 13.48 7.95 -4.41
C THR A 100 13.46 9.44 -4.01
N PRO A 101 12.32 10.07 -3.65
CA PRO A 101 12.31 11.44 -3.14
C PRO A 101 13.22 11.65 -1.92
N ASN A 102 13.31 10.67 -1.01
CA ASN A 102 14.18 10.76 0.17
C ASN A 102 15.65 10.81 -0.24
N LEU A 103 16.04 9.97 -1.19
CA LEU A 103 17.38 9.98 -1.78
C LEU A 103 17.70 11.32 -2.44
N ILE A 104 16.79 11.85 -3.26
CA ILE A 104 16.97 13.13 -3.96
C ILE A 104 17.13 14.28 -2.96
N LEU A 105 16.26 14.35 -1.96
CA LEU A 105 16.30 15.40 -0.93
C LEU A 105 17.55 15.29 -0.07
N ALA A 106 18.01 14.07 0.26
CA ALA A 106 19.27 13.86 0.96
C ALA A 106 20.48 14.31 0.12
N ILE A 107 20.48 14.08 -1.19
CA ILE A 107 21.52 14.58 -2.11
C ILE A 107 21.46 16.11 -2.20
N ALA A 108 20.27 16.68 -2.35
CA ALA A 108 20.05 18.13 -2.41
C ALA A 108 20.42 18.85 -1.10
N ALA A 109 20.35 18.16 0.05
CA ALA A 109 20.78 18.69 1.33
C ALA A 109 22.29 19.01 1.38
N MET A 110 23.14 18.34 0.60
CA MET A 110 24.59 18.58 0.59
C MET A 110 24.97 19.99 0.06
N PRO A 111 24.62 20.39 -1.18
CA PRO A 111 24.90 21.74 -1.64
C PRO A 111 24.18 22.80 -0.80
N LEU A 112 22.98 22.50 -0.30
CA LEU A 112 22.24 23.39 0.59
C LEU A 112 22.97 23.59 1.93
N PHE A 113 23.51 22.52 2.51
CA PHE A 113 24.33 22.58 3.72
C PHE A 113 25.60 23.41 3.49
N LEU A 114 26.26 23.28 2.33
CA LEU A 114 27.41 24.11 1.98
C LEU A 114 27.06 25.60 2.00
N VAL A 115 25.98 26.00 1.30
CA VAL A 115 25.60 27.42 1.26
C VAL A 115 25.14 27.93 2.62
N PHE A 116 24.49 27.09 3.43
CA PHE A 116 24.13 27.42 4.81
C PHE A 116 25.37 27.63 5.68
N ALA A 117 26.33 26.69 5.66
CA ALA A 117 27.59 26.81 6.41
C ALA A 117 28.42 28.02 5.97
N ARG A 118 28.33 28.43 4.69
CA ARG A 118 29.03 29.61 4.16
C ARG A 118 28.49 30.95 4.66
N LEU A 119 27.31 30.98 5.30
CA LEU A 119 26.79 32.18 5.98
C LEU A 119 27.66 32.59 7.17
N TYR A 120 28.34 31.62 7.80
CA TYR A 120 29.17 31.89 8.98
C TYR A 120 30.64 31.49 8.81
N PHE A 121 30.92 30.33 8.22
CA PHE A 121 32.26 29.75 8.17
C PHE A 121 33.06 30.15 6.93
N SER A 122 34.39 30.07 7.04
CA SER A 122 35.31 30.29 5.92
C SER A 122 35.20 29.18 4.86
N ARG A 123 35.68 29.43 3.63
CA ARG A 123 35.62 28.45 2.53
C ARG A 123 36.20 27.08 2.89
N ILE A 124 37.32 27.07 3.61
CA ILE A 124 38.01 25.83 4.01
C ILE A 124 37.17 25.07 5.03
N ILE A 125 36.70 25.76 6.08
CA ILE A 125 35.87 25.14 7.12
C ILE A 125 34.57 24.60 6.50
N SER A 126 33.87 25.37 5.67
CA SER A 126 32.64 24.91 5.02
C SER A 126 32.87 23.72 4.08
N ALA A 127 33.99 23.67 3.35
CA ALA A 127 34.33 22.51 2.52
C ALA A 127 34.66 21.26 3.37
N SER A 128 35.38 21.44 4.48
CA SER A 128 35.65 20.38 5.45
C SER A 128 34.35 19.84 6.06
N LEU A 129 33.46 20.72 6.51
CA LEU A 129 32.15 20.31 7.05
C LEU A 129 31.30 19.63 5.99
N LEU A 130 31.32 20.10 4.74
CA LEU A 130 30.63 19.43 3.63
C LEU A 130 31.19 18.02 3.39
N ALA A 131 32.51 17.84 3.42
CA ALA A 131 33.12 16.52 3.30
C ALA A 131 32.60 15.56 4.39
N LEU A 132 32.56 16.03 5.65
CA LEU A 132 32.02 15.26 6.77
C LEU A 132 30.52 14.95 6.61
N TYR A 133 29.72 15.92 6.17
CA TYR A 133 28.29 15.74 5.92
C TYR A 133 28.05 14.73 4.78
N ALA A 134 28.83 14.85 3.70
CA ALA A 134 28.74 14.00 2.51
C ALA A 134 29.12 12.55 2.82
N THR A 135 30.10 12.32 3.69
CA THR A 135 30.56 10.98 4.09
C THR A 135 30.03 10.54 5.46
N SER A 136 29.04 11.22 6.04
CA SER A 136 28.47 10.81 7.33
C SER A 136 27.74 9.48 7.17
N PHE A 137 28.20 8.43 7.86
CA PHE A 137 27.55 7.12 7.87
C PHE A 137 26.08 7.27 8.29
N TYR A 138 25.83 8.11 9.30
CA TYR A 138 24.48 8.45 9.76
C TYR A 138 23.57 8.95 8.65
N LEU A 139 23.98 10.02 7.96
CA LEU A 139 23.16 10.60 6.91
C LEU A 139 23.09 9.73 5.64
N ILE A 140 24.01 8.79 5.45
CA ILE A 140 23.97 7.86 4.33
C ILE A 140 22.93 6.77 4.57
N GLN A 141 22.86 6.14 5.75
CA GLN A 141 21.87 5.06 5.96
C GLN A 141 20.44 5.60 5.89
N TYR A 142 20.16 6.76 6.49
CA TYR A 142 18.82 7.38 6.41
C TYR A 142 18.48 7.93 5.01
N ALA A 143 19.45 8.10 4.12
CA ALA A 143 19.16 8.49 2.73
C ALA A 143 18.71 7.32 1.86
N ARG A 144 18.79 6.08 2.36
CA ARG A 144 18.67 4.84 1.56
C ARG A 144 17.35 4.10 1.73
N PHE A 145 16.35 4.71 2.36
CA PHE A 145 15.00 4.15 2.48
C PHE A 145 13.93 5.23 2.71
N SER A 146 12.68 4.88 2.44
CA SER A 146 11.54 5.77 2.65
C SER A 146 11.21 5.88 4.12
N TRP A 147 11.23 7.09 4.65
CA TRP A 147 10.70 7.39 5.97
C TRP A 147 10.54 8.89 6.19
N ASN A 148 9.49 9.30 6.90
CA ASN A 148 9.14 10.71 7.06
C ASN A 148 10.19 11.63 7.73
N PRO A 149 11.02 11.20 8.70
CA PRO A 149 12.07 12.07 9.22
C PRO A 149 13.29 12.19 8.30
N ASN A 150 13.49 11.28 7.33
CA ASN A 150 14.69 11.24 6.48
C ASN A 150 14.82 12.48 5.60
N VAL A 151 13.70 13.14 5.29
CA VAL A 151 13.66 14.38 4.51
C VAL A 151 13.92 15.64 5.33
N LEU A 152 13.87 15.57 6.68
CA LEU A 152 14.01 16.72 7.56
C LEU A 152 15.32 17.50 7.35
N PRO A 153 16.51 16.89 7.19
CA PRO A 153 17.75 17.65 7.01
C PRO A 153 17.68 18.67 5.88
N PHE A 154 17.06 18.32 4.74
CA PHE A 154 16.86 19.25 3.63
C PHE A 154 15.91 20.38 4.01
N PHE A 155 14.72 20.06 4.50
CA PHE A 155 13.68 21.05 4.79
C PHE A 155 14.08 22.01 5.93
N VAL A 156 14.82 21.52 6.94
CA VAL A 156 15.36 22.36 8.02
C VAL A 156 16.38 23.35 7.46
N LEU A 157 17.35 22.87 6.69
CA LEU A 157 18.37 23.73 6.10
C LEU A 157 17.75 24.76 5.16
N ALA A 158 16.75 24.37 4.36
CA ALA A 158 16.08 25.27 3.43
C ALA A 158 15.34 26.37 4.19
N THR A 159 14.55 25.99 5.21
CA THR A 159 13.81 26.93 6.06
C THR A 159 14.75 27.94 6.72
N PHE A 160 15.80 27.49 7.39
CA PHE A 160 16.71 28.38 8.11
C PHE A 160 17.61 29.19 7.18
N TYR A 161 18.05 28.63 6.06
CA TYR A 161 18.79 29.39 5.05
C TYR A 161 17.95 30.56 4.54
N LEU A 162 16.72 30.29 4.10
CA LEU A 162 15.82 31.30 3.55
C LEU A 162 15.42 32.33 4.61
N LEU A 163 15.19 31.91 5.85
CA LEU A 163 14.93 32.82 6.97
C LEU A 163 16.09 33.80 7.17
N LEU A 164 17.32 33.31 7.29
CA LEU A 164 18.50 34.17 7.46
C LEU A 164 18.71 35.11 6.27
N ARG A 165 18.49 34.63 5.04
CA ARG A 165 18.53 35.47 3.84
C ARG A 165 17.43 36.53 3.83
N SER A 166 16.25 36.23 4.37
CA SER A 166 15.12 37.18 4.41
C SER A 166 15.35 38.37 5.34
N ILE A 167 16.19 38.21 6.36
CA ILE A 167 16.49 39.27 7.32
C ILE A 167 17.83 39.97 7.07
N SER A 168 18.66 39.43 6.17
CA SER A 168 19.92 40.01 5.72
C SER A 168 19.69 41.40 5.12
N PRO A 169 20.37 42.46 5.61
CA PRO A 169 20.29 43.79 5.01
C PRO A 169 20.84 43.87 3.59
N GLU A 170 21.76 42.98 3.22
CA GLU A 170 22.39 42.95 1.90
C GLU A 170 21.49 42.30 0.83
N GLU A 171 20.43 41.60 1.24
CA GLU A 171 19.56 40.88 0.33
C GLU A 171 18.52 41.80 -0.30
N LYS A 172 18.37 41.70 -1.63
CA LYS A 172 17.37 42.46 -2.39
C LYS A 172 16.03 41.75 -2.46
N LYS A 173 16.01 40.41 -2.35
CA LYS A 173 14.81 39.56 -2.47
C LYS A 173 14.28 39.09 -1.11
N ARG A 174 14.36 39.95 -0.10
CA ARG A 174 14.00 39.63 1.30
C ARG A 174 12.58 39.08 1.44
N ASP A 175 11.62 39.73 0.77
CA ASP A 175 10.21 39.32 0.79
C ASP A 175 9.99 37.92 0.21
N VAL A 176 10.61 37.63 -0.95
CA VAL A 176 10.51 36.33 -1.62
C VAL A 176 11.09 35.23 -0.74
N PHE A 177 12.24 35.49 -0.09
CA PHE A 177 12.83 34.53 0.83
C PHE A 177 12.01 34.34 2.09
N PHE A 178 11.39 35.39 2.64
CA PHE A 178 10.50 35.26 3.78
C PHE A 178 9.27 34.40 3.43
N ILE A 179 8.62 34.69 2.29
CA ILE A 179 7.47 33.92 1.80
C ILE A 179 7.85 32.46 1.57
N SER A 180 8.98 32.20 0.89
CA SER A 180 9.47 30.84 0.63
C SER A 180 9.82 30.11 1.92
N SER A 181 10.46 30.81 2.85
CA SER A 181 10.82 30.30 4.17
C SER A 181 9.60 29.86 4.97
N LEU A 182 8.54 30.68 5.03
CA LEU A 182 7.31 30.33 5.75
C LEU A 182 6.51 29.22 5.04
N THR A 183 6.52 29.19 3.71
CA THR A 183 5.89 28.12 2.92
C THR A 183 6.55 26.78 3.22
N ILE A 184 7.90 26.73 3.21
CA ILE A 184 8.67 25.53 3.53
C ILE A 184 8.52 25.17 5.02
N LEU A 185 8.41 26.17 5.92
CA LEU A 185 8.08 25.95 7.33
C LEU A 185 6.73 25.21 7.48
N SER A 186 5.76 25.53 6.63
CA SER A 186 4.43 24.89 6.62
C SER A 186 4.50 23.43 6.16
N ILE A 187 5.43 23.10 5.27
CA ILE A 187 5.71 21.71 4.85
C ILE A 187 6.37 20.95 5.99
N ILE A 188 7.47 21.47 6.57
CA ILE A 188 8.21 20.76 7.63
C ILE A 188 7.38 20.48 8.88
N SER A 189 6.45 21.39 9.22
CA SER A 189 5.50 21.17 10.32
C SER A 189 4.55 19.99 10.09
N GLN A 190 4.47 19.48 8.86
CA GLN A 190 3.65 18.34 8.48
C GLN A 190 4.47 17.05 8.27
N LEU A 191 5.81 17.10 8.24
CA LEU A 191 6.63 15.92 7.94
C LEU A 191 6.80 14.99 9.15
N HIS A 192 7.06 15.56 10.33
CA HIS A 192 7.28 14.81 11.56
C HIS A 192 7.09 15.75 12.77
N PHE A 193 6.72 15.21 13.94
CA PHE A 193 6.54 16.01 15.16
C PHE A 193 7.77 16.80 15.57
N ASN A 194 8.97 16.21 15.43
CA ASN A 194 10.23 16.94 15.59
C ASN A 194 10.29 18.22 14.75
N GLY A 195 9.79 18.21 13.51
CA GLY A 195 9.68 19.42 12.68
C GLY A 195 8.72 20.45 13.30
N LEU A 196 7.53 20.00 13.71
CA LEU A 196 6.51 20.85 14.33
C LEU A 196 6.98 21.46 15.67
N PHE A 197 7.53 20.68 16.58
CA PHE A 197 7.82 21.10 17.95
C PHE A 197 9.23 21.67 18.16
N ILE A 198 10.16 21.49 17.20
CA ILE A 198 11.51 22.07 17.30
C ILE A 198 11.67 23.25 16.35
N ILE A 199 11.35 23.06 15.08
CA ILE A 199 11.69 24.04 14.04
C ILE A 199 10.71 25.21 14.05
N VAL A 200 9.40 24.97 14.22
CA VAL A 200 8.41 26.06 14.30
C VAL A 200 8.67 26.98 15.50
N PRO A 201 8.88 26.49 16.74
CA PRO A 201 9.20 27.39 17.85
C PRO A 201 10.54 28.10 17.66
N ALA A 202 11.57 27.44 17.13
CA ALA A 202 12.86 28.09 16.85
C ALA A 202 12.71 29.24 15.85
N TYR A 203 11.93 29.01 14.78
CA TYR A 203 11.59 30.01 13.77
C TYR A 203 10.85 31.21 14.36
N VAL A 204 9.78 30.95 15.12
CA VAL A 204 8.93 31.98 15.70
C VAL A 204 9.71 32.80 16.74
N ILE A 205 10.41 32.14 17.67
CA ILE A 205 11.22 32.83 18.69
C ILE A 205 12.33 33.65 18.04
N PHE A 206 12.96 33.15 16.98
CA PHE A 206 13.95 33.92 16.23
C PHE A 206 13.36 35.20 15.62
N LEU A 207 12.18 35.12 15.00
CA LEU A 207 11.48 36.31 14.51
C LEU A 207 11.07 37.27 15.62
N LEU A 208 10.67 36.77 16.80
CA LEU A 208 10.34 37.61 17.96
C LEU A 208 11.56 38.35 18.53
N ILE A 209 12.75 37.73 18.46
CA ILE A 209 14.02 38.34 18.86
C ILE A 209 14.45 39.38 17.83
N LYS A 210 14.38 39.06 16.52
CA LYS A 210 14.91 39.91 15.45
C LYS A 210 13.96 41.01 14.99
N ARG A 211 12.66 40.80 15.14
CA ARG A 211 11.57 41.72 14.76
C ARG A 211 11.77 42.35 13.37
N PRO A 212 12.02 41.54 12.31
CA PRO A 212 12.21 42.08 10.98
C PRO A 212 10.94 42.77 10.47
N HIS A 213 11.10 43.92 9.82
CA HIS A 213 9.98 44.63 9.20
C HIS A 213 9.73 44.12 7.79
N PHE A 214 8.56 43.53 7.56
CA PHE A 214 8.08 43.11 6.24
C PHE A 214 6.77 43.83 5.91
N PRO A 215 6.55 44.24 4.65
CA PRO A 215 5.29 44.82 4.20
C PRO A 215 4.10 43.89 4.47
N ILE A 216 2.91 44.46 4.68
CA ILE A 216 1.69 43.67 4.91
C ILE A 216 1.37 42.73 3.73
N LYS A 217 1.72 43.13 2.49
CA LYS A 217 1.57 42.28 1.30
C LYS A 217 2.42 41.02 1.39
N THR A 218 3.65 41.13 1.91
CA THR A 218 4.56 39.99 2.11
C THR A 218 3.96 39.00 3.10
N TRP A 219 3.40 39.50 4.21
CA TRP A 219 2.67 38.67 5.17
C TRP A 219 1.44 38.00 4.55
N ALA A 220 0.64 38.75 3.79
CA ALA A 220 -0.55 38.22 3.13
C ALA A 220 -0.20 37.06 2.17
N TYR A 221 0.85 37.20 1.35
CA TYR A 221 1.31 36.12 0.48
C TYR A 221 1.87 34.93 1.26
N ALA A 222 2.67 35.19 2.30
CA ALA A 222 3.24 34.13 3.12
C ALA A 222 2.14 33.29 3.80
N VAL A 223 1.12 33.95 4.37
CA VAL A 223 -0.04 33.29 4.98
C VAL A 223 -0.88 32.56 3.92
N LEU A 224 -1.13 33.17 2.76
CA LEU A 224 -1.87 32.52 1.66
C LEU A 224 -1.22 31.20 1.25
N PHE A 225 0.10 31.19 0.99
CA PHE A 225 0.79 29.96 0.63
C PHE A 225 0.83 28.94 1.76
N SER A 226 0.97 29.38 3.02
CA SER A 226 0.83 28.49 4.18
C SER A 226 -0.54 27.84 4.25
N ILE A 227 -1.63 28.60 4.02
CA ILE A 227 -3.01 28.08 4.00
C ILE A 227 -3.18 27.07 2.87
N LEU A 228 -2.63 27.34 1.68
CA LEU A 228 -2.68 26.39 0.55
C LEU A 228 -1.97 25.08 0.89
N ILE A 229 -0.81 25.13 1.55
CA ILE A 229 -0.08 23.93 2.01
C ILE A 229 -0.82 23.20 3.13
N TYR A 230 -1.53 23.92 4.00
CA TYR A 230 -2.33 23.35 5.07
C TYR A 230 -3.75 22.99 4.67
N SER A 231 -4.18 23.28 3.43
CA SER A 231 -5.56 23.09 3.01
C SER A 231 -6.08 21.66 3.23
N PRO A 232 -5.32 20.57 3.02
CA PRO A 232 -5.83 19.22 3.30
C PRO A 232 -6.21 19.05 4.77
N VAL A 233 -5.35 19.53 5.68
CA VAL A 233 -5.56 19.45 7.13
C VAL A 233 -6.72 20.35 7.55
N ILE A 234 -6.75 21.60 7.05
CA ILE A 234 -7.82 22.57 7.37
C ILE A 234 -9.18 22.02 6.91
N LEU A 235 -9.26 21.53 5.67
CA LEU A 235 -10.49 20.98 5.11
C LEU A 235 -10.93 19.72 5.86
N HIS A 236 -9.99 18.87 6.27
CA HIS A 236 -10.29 17.73 7.14
C HIS A 236 -10.87 18.18 8.49
N GLU A 237 -10.20 19.08 9.20
CA GLU A 237 -10.66 19.55 10.53
C GLU A 237 -12.02 20.25 10.43
N LEU A 238 -12.27 21.04 9.38
CA LEU A 238 -13.58 21.67 9.16
C LEU A 238 -14.67 20.65 8.83
N LYS A 239 -14.36 19.61 8.05
CA LYS A 239 -15.34 18.59 7.65
C LYS A 239 -15.67 17.60 8.77
N TYR A 240 -14.69 17.28 9.62
CA TYR A 240 -14.77 16.24 10.64
C TYR A 240 -14.72 16.81 12.07
N ASP A 241 -15.30 18.00 12.27
CA ASP A 241 -15.54 18.64 13.56
C ASP A 241 -14.30 18.70 14.48
N PHE A 242 -13.17 19.11 13.90
CA PHE A 242 -11.89 19.27 14.56
C PHE A 242 -11.37 18.00 15.27
N SER A 243 -11.70 16.81 14.75
CA SER A 243 -11.41 15.52 15.40
C SER A 243 -9.92 15.31 15.71
N ASN A 244 -9.02 15.63 14.78
CA ASN A 244 -7.58 15.43 14.97
C ASN A 244 -6.99 16.49 15.91
N SER A 245 -7.50 17.71 15.87
CA SER A 245 -7.14 18.78 16.82
C SER A 245 -7.60 18.46 18.24
N LYS A 246 -8.79 17.88 18.43
CA LYS A 246 -9.28 17.42 19.73
C LYS A 246 -8.35 16.34 20.33
N LEU A 247 -7.90 15.37 19.52
CA LEU A 247 -6.93 14.36 19.93
C LEU A 247 -5.58 14.99 20.35
N LEU A 248 -5.10 15.98 19.60
CA LEU A 248 -3.86 16.68 19.95
C LEU A 248 -3.99 17.42 21.29
N ILE A 249 -5.11 18.13 21.51
CA ILE A 249 -5.37 18.85 22.75
C ILE A 249 -5.48 17.88 23.93
N GLU A 250 -6.20 16.77 23.78
CA GLU A 250 -6.32 15.74 24.81
C GLU A 250 -4.94 15.23 25.24
N LYS A 251 -4.08 14.93 24.27
CA LYS A 251 -2.70 14.45 24.50
C LYS A 251 -1.82 15.49 25.20
N ILE A 252 -1.94 16.77 24.83
CA ILE A 252 -1.20 17.86 25.48
C ILE A 252 -1.74 18.13 26.89
N SER A 253 -3.05 18.01 27.11
CA SER A 253 -3.69 18.24 28.41
C SER A 253 -3.48 17.10 29.42
N GLY A 254 -2.99 15.94 28.98
CA GLY A 254 -2.69 14.80 29.86
C GLY A 254 -3.93 14.09 30.42
N ASN A 255 -5.07 14.14 29.73
CA ASN A 255 -6.31 13.49 30.15
C ASN A 255 -6.41 11.98 29.79
N SER A 256 -5.33 11.39 29.27
CA SER A 256 -5.26 9.96 29.02
C SER A 256 -5.45 9.17 30.32
N LYS A 257 -6.37 8.20 30.30
CA LYS A 257 -6.86 7.39 31.43
C LYS A 257 -5.80 6.53 32.15
N GLU A 258 -4.52 6.64 31.80
CA GLU A 258 -3.41 6.00 32.49
C GLU A 258 -2.67 7.03 33.37
N LYS A 259 -3.27 7.35 34.52
CA LYS A 259 -2.49 7.85 35.66
C LYS A 259 -1.80 6.66 36.31
N GLU A 260 -0.68 6.22 35.72
CA GLU A 260 0.29 5.42 36.47
C GLU A 260 0.88 6.26 37.61
N GLU A 261 1.11 5.61 38.75
CA GLU A 261 1.66 6.21 39.97
C GLU A 261 2.89 7.08 39.67
N SER A 262 2.83 8.31 40.16
CA SER A 262 3.85 9.33 39.97
C SER A 262 5.11 8.99 40.76
N GLU A 263 6.10 8.34 40.13
CA GLU A 263 7.49 8.55 40.51
C GLU A 263 7.81 10.05 40.39
N GLU A 264 8.51 10.61 41.37
CA GLU A 264 8.93 12.01 41.35
C GLU A 264 9.64 12.34 40.03
N LYS A 265 9.08 13.28 39.25
CA LYS A 265 9.67 13.77 38.00
C LYS A 265 10.93 14.61 38.32
N ASN A 266 12.06 13.95 38.59
CA ASN A 266 13.32 14.64 38.85
C ASN A 266 13.88 15.24 37.55
N ILE A 267 13.64 16.54 37.34
CA ILE A 267 14.08 17.27 36.13
C ILE A 267 15.61 17.24 35.98
N SER A 268 16.36 17.29 37.08
CA SER A 268 17.82 17.33 37.05
C SER A 268 18.41 16.06 36.42
N GLU A 269 17.84 14.91 36.78
CA GLU A 269 18.14 13.60 36.24
C GLU A 269 17.86 13.51 34.72
N LYS A 270 16.74 14.09 34.27
CA LYS A 270 16.39 14.15 32.84
C LYS A 270 17.31 15.09 32.05
N ILE A 271 17.80 16.17 32.65
CA ILE A 271 18.82 17.05 32.04
C ILE A 271 20.13 16.28 31.83
N VAL A 272 20.59 15.52 32.82
CA VAL A 272 21.80 14.70 32.68
C VAL A 272 21.62 13.63 31.60
N GLN A 273 20.46 12.98 31.56
CA GLN A 273 20.11 12.02 30.51
C GLN A 273 20.11 12.68 29.12
N ASN A 274 19.54 13.88 28.99
CA ASN A 274 19.51 14.64 27.74
C ASN A 274 20.92 15.07 27.29
N LEU A 275 21.79 15.47 28.21
CA LEU A 275 23.19 15.78 27.91
C LEU A 275 23.92 14.55 27.36
N ARG A 276 23.69 13.36 27.94
CA ARG A 276 24.22 12.09 27.43
C ARG A 276 23.71 11.80 26.02
N TYR A 277 22.40 11.92 25.78
CA TYR A 277 21.84 11.67 24.45
C TYR A 277 22.40 12.66 23.41
N ASN A 278 22.38 13.96 23.67
CA ASN A 278 22.88 14.92 22.67
C ASN A 278 24.36 14.72 22.37
N SER A 279 25.19 14.49 23.40
CA SER A 279 26.62 14.26 23.18
C SER A 279 26.88 12.99 22.38
N GLY A 280 26.19 11.88 22.70
CA GLY A 280 26.32 10.62 21.97
C GLY A 280 25.83 10.70 20.54
N GLU A 281 24.63 11.25 20.32
CA GLU A 281 24.01 11.30 18.99
C GLU A 281 24.73 12.30 18.07
N PHE A 282 25.20 13.44 18.58
CA PHE A 282 26.00 14.36 17.76
C PHE A 282 27.35 13.73 17.39
N PHE A 283 27.95 12.96 18.30
CA PHE A 283 29.18 12.23 18.00
C PHE A 283 28.95 11.13 16.96
N LEU A 284 27.84 10.40 17.05
CA LEU A 284 27.41 9.41 16.06
C LEU A 284 27.22 10.04 14.68
N ILE A 285 26.53 11.18 14.60
CA ILE A 285 26.32 11.91 13.34
C ILE A 285 27.66 12.30 12.69
N LEU A 286 28.63 12.73 13.49
CA LEU A 286 29.93 13.19 13.01
C LEU A 286 30.86 12.03 12.62
N THR A 287 30.86 10.93 13.37
CA THR A 287 31.90 9.89 13.29
C THR A 287 31.39 8.53 12.81
N GLY A 288 30.09 8.26 12.91
CA GLY A 288 29.52 6.92 12.72
C GLY A 288 29.71 5.98 13.91
N GLU A 289 30.16 6.48 15.07
CA GLU A 289 30.40 5.68 16.27
C GLU A 289 29.18 5.61 17.19
N ASP A 290 28.62 4.42 17.36
CA ASP A 290 27.38 4.10 18.09
C ASP A 290 27.62 3.49 19.49
N ARG A 291 28.86 3.04 19.77
CA ARG A 291 29.28 2.46 21.08
C ARG A 291 29.02 3.35 22.30
N ILE A 292 28.72 4.63 22.10
CA ILE A 292 28.38 5.56 23.19
C ILE A 292 27.05 5.16 23.86
N ASN A 293 26.12 4.55 23.11
CA ASN A 293 24.77 4.24 23.57
C ASN A 293 24.45 2.73 23.62
N THR A 294 25.33 1.84 23.16
CA THR A 294 25.13 0.38 23.01
C THR A 294 24.77 -0.37 24.30
N SER A 295 25.26 0.07 25.47
CA SER A 295 24.90 -0.54 26.77
C SER A 295 23.92 0.30 27.59
N ARG A 296 23.18 1.22 26.95
CA ARG A 296 22.26 2.25 27.54
C ARG A 296 22.31 2.24 29.08
N PRO A 297 23.24 2.98 29.71
CA PRO A 297 23.42 2.91 31.16
C PRO A 297 22.06 3.09 31.83
N ASN A 298 21.65 2.11 32.65
CA ASN A 298 20.36 2.14 33.33
C ASN A 298 20.21 3.46 34.10
N GLY A 299 19.07 4.13 33.90
CA GLY A 299 18.74 5.39 34.55
C GLY A 299 19.45 6.63 33.97
N TYR A 300 19.73 7.58 34.86
CA TYR A 300 20.12 8.96 34.57
C TYR A 300 21.63 9.22 34.53
N SER A 301 22.42 8.15 34.62
CA SER A 301 23.88 8.23 34.66
C SER A 301 24.46 8.67 33.31
N LEU A 302 25.51 9.50 33.34
CA LEU A 302 26.37 9.77 32.18
C LEU A 302 27.09 8.51 31.66
N GLY A 303 27.00 7.38 32.36
CA GLY A 303 27.64 6.12 31.99
C GLY A 303 29.15 6.10 32.24
N ILE A 304 29.72 7.11 32.89
CA ILE A 304 31.17 7.27 33.11
C ILE A 304 31.71 6.27 34.15
N LEU A 305 30.89 5.90 35.14
CA LEU A 305 31.21 4.95 36.21
C LEU A 305 30.61 3.55 35.96
N CYS A 306 30.14 3.30 34.73
CA CYS A 306 29.53 2.04 34.35
C CYS A 306 30.58 0.93 34.38
N ASN A 307 30.50 0.05 35.38
CA ASN A 307 31.47 -1.04 35.56
C ASN A 307 31.40 -2.10 34.45
N THR A 308 30.23 -2.28 33.83
CA THR A 308 29.99 -3.23 32.74
C THR A 308 30.29 -2.66 31.35
N CYS A 309 30.50 -1.35 31.21
CA CYS A 309 30.77 -0.68 29.93
C CYS A 309 32.04 0.20 29.98
N LYS A 310 33.08 -0.30 30.65
CA LYS A 310 34.38 0.39 30.81
C LYS A 310 35.10 0.67 29.50
N GLU A 311 34.94 -0.21 28.50
CA GLU A 311 35.61 -0.11 27.20
C GLU A 311 35.14 1.11 26.38
N ASP A 312 33.89 1.56 26.58
CA ASP A 312 33.30 2.69 25.86
C ASP A 312 33.54 4.05 26.55
N ARG A 313 34.24 4.07 27.68
CA ARG A 313 34.42 5.26 28.52
C ARG A 313 35.15 6.38 27.77
N ILE A 314 36.18 6.06 26.98
CA ILE A 314 36.95 7.06 26.23
C ILE A 314 36.06 7.73 25.17
N TRP A 315 35.23 6.96 24.47
CA TRP A 315 34.29 7.46 23.48
C TRP A 315 33.24 8.39 24.11
N ARG A 316 32.64 7.98 25.25
CA ARG A 316 31.69 8.80 26.01
C ARG A 316 32.30 10.11 26.48
N LEU A 317 33.52 10.08 27.05
CA LEU A 317 34.22 11.28 27.51
C LEU A 317 34.57 12.22 26.34
N SER A 318 35.01 11.65 25.21
CA SER A 318 35.32 12.43 24.00
C SER A 318 34.08 13.12 23.45
N ALA A 319 32.95 12.41 23.38
CA ALA A 319 31.67 12.95 22.94
C ALA A 319 31.17 14.08 23.86
N LEU A 320 31.22 13.87 25.18
CA LEU A 320 30.86 14.89 26.17
C LEU A 320 31.76 16.12 26.06
N PHE A 321 33.08 15.93 25.98
CA PHE A 321 34.04 17.02 25.84
C PHE A 321 33.79 17.83 24.57
N LEU A 322 33.60 17.15 23.44
CA LEU A 322 33.32 17.79 22.15
C LEU A 322 32.02 18.61 22.20
N TYR A 323 30.95 18.02 22.76
CA TYR A 323 29.64 18.65 22.84
C TYR A 323 29.63 19.86 23.79
N ILE A 324 30.17 19.72 25.00
CA ILE A 324 30.26 20.81 25.99
C ILE A 324 31.12 21.95 25.46
N THR A 325 32.27 21.64 24.85
CA THR A 325 33.13 22.64 24.21
C THR A 325 32.38 23.39 23.13
N SER A 326 31.60 22.69 22.31
CA SER A 326 30.82 23.32 21.23
C SER A 326 29.72 24.25 21.76
N ILE A 327 29.00 23.85 22.82
CA ILE A 327 27.98 24.71 23.46
C ILE A 327 28.63 25.95 24.05
N PHE A 328 29.75 25.79 24.77
CA PHE A 328 30.49 26.91 25.33
C PHE A 328 30.94 27.88 24.23
N LEU A 329 31.49 27.37 23.14
CA LEU A 329 31.91 28.17 21.99
C LEU A 329 30.74 28.87 21.30
N LEU A 330 29.58 28.23 21.20
CA LEU A 330 28.36 28.84 20.66
C LEU A 330 27.94 30.06 21.49
N GLY A 331 27.81 29.91 22.80
CA GLY A 331 27.47 31.02 23.70
C GLY A 331 28.53 32.13 23.71
N TRP A 332 29.81 31.75 23.72
CA TRP A 332 30.93 32.68 23.66
C TRP A 332 30.92 33.49 22.35
N ASN A 333 30.72 32.83 21.22
CA ASN A 333 30.70 33.48 19.91
C ASN A 333 29.49 34.40 19.76
N ILE A 334 28.30 34.05 20.27
CA ILE A 334 27.12 34.95 20.26
C ILE A 334 27.44 36.27 20.98
N LYS A 335 28.17 36.20 22.11
CA LYS A 335 28.54 37.38 22.89
C LYS A 335 29.64 38.23 22.22
N LYS A 336 30.52 37.61 21.43
CA LYS A 336 31.70 38.27 20.84
C LYS A 336 31.53 38.71 19.38
N GLU A 337 30.63 38.07 18.63
CA GLU A 337 30.44 38.36 17.21
C GLU A 337 29.81 39.74 17.03
N LYS A 338 30.43 40.54 16.16
CA LYS A 338 30.03 41.92 15.86
C LYS A 338 29.30 42.03 14.53
N ASN A 339 29.53 41.10 13.61
CA ASN A 339 28.78 41.05 12.37
C ASN A 339 27.37 40.50 12.66
N GLU A 340 26.34 41.32 12.44
CA GLU A 340 24.97 40.95 12.77
C GLU A 340 24.49 39.70 12.02
N GLU A 341 24.80 39.53 10.74
CA GLU A 341 24.37 38.32 9.99
C GLU A 341 25.02 37.04 10.54
N ARG A 342 26.30 37.10 10.90
CA ARG A 342 27.00 35.98 11.54
C ARG A 342 26.45 35.71 12.93
N LYS A 343 26.10 36.75 13.68
CA LYS A 343 25.49 36.65 14.99
C LYS A 343 24.08 36.04 14.91
N ASP A 344 23.31 36.40 13.89
CA ASP A 344 21.99 35.84 13.59
C ASP A 344 22.05 34.34 13.33
N PHE A 345 23.03 33.90 12.54
CA PHE A 345 23.30 32.49 12.33
C PHE A 345 23.55 31.75 13.66
N LEU A 346 24.33 32.33 14.57
CA LEU A 346 24.62 31.74 15.88
C LEU A 346 23.40 31.73 16.80
N ILE A 347 22.61 32.82 16.85
CA ILE A 347 21.37 32.90 17.64
C ILE A 347 20.40 31.82 17.17
N LEU A 348 20.19 31.68 15.85
CA LEU A 348 19.31 30.66 15.29
C LEU A 348 19.81 29.25 15.63
N SER A 349 21.13 29.01 15.52
CA SER A 349 21.75 27.74 15.91
C SER A 349 21.56 27.42 17.40
N ALA A 350 21.64 28.43 18.27
CA ALA A 350 21.40 28.27 19.71
C ALA A 350 19.94 27.97 20.02
N LEU A 351 18.98 28.65 19.38
CA LEU A 351 17.55 28.35 19.52
C LEU A 351 17.24 26.94 19.05
N TRP A 352 17.78 26.54 17.90
CA TRP A 352 17.63 25.20 17.34
C TRP A 352 18.12 24.13 18.33
N LEU A 353 19.29 24.34 18.95
CA LEU A 353 19.84 23.44 19.97
C LEU A 353 18.98 23.41 21.24
N SER A 354 18.65 24.58 21.79
CA SER A 354 18.00 24.70 23.10
C SER A 354 16.58 24.19 23.06
N ILE A 355 15.83 24.48 21.99
CA ILE A 355 14.44 24.03 21.83
C ILE A 355 14.41 22.53 21.54
N GLY A 356 15.33 22.03 20.70
CA GLY A 356 15.49 20.58 20.49
C GLY A 356 15.78 19.84 21.80
N SER A 357 16.71 20.36 22.61
CA SER A 357 17.04 19.82 23.92
C SER A 357 15.84 19.84 24.87
N ALA A 358 15.12 20.97 24.95
CA ALA A 358 13.93 21.10 25.79
C ALA A 358 12.81 20.14 25.37
N TYR A 359 12.57 19.98 24.08
CA TYR A 359 11.58 19.04 23.55
C TYR A 359 11.95 17.60 23.90
N PHE A 360 13.22 17.20 23.74
CA PHE A 360 13.67 15.86 24.12
C PHE A 360 13.60 15.62 25.63
N ILE A 361 13.84 16.63 26.48
CA ILE A 361 13.58 16.52 27.93
C ILE A 361 12.08 16.29 28.19
N SER A 362 11.20 17.00 27.49
CA SER A 362 9.75 16.81 27.61
C SER A 362 9.32 15.39 27.22
N LEU A 363 9.88 14.83 26.15
CA LEU A 363 9.61 13.45 25.73
C LEU A 363 10.08 12.43 26.80
N THR A 364 11.29 12.59 27.33
CA THR A 364 11.82 11.64 28.34
C THR A 364 11.13 11.77 29.70
N LEU A 365 10.54 12.93 30.01
CA LEU A 365 9.64 13.11 31.16
C LEU A 365 8.34 12.31 31.01
N ASN A 366 7.91 12.06 29.78
CA ASN A 366 6.75 11.23 29.44
C ASN A 366 7.14 9.79 29.10
N LYS A 367 8.25 9.29 29.68
CA LYS A 367 8.79 7.92 29.52
C LYS A 367 9.08 7.50 28.06
N LEU A 368 9.14 8.44 27.11
CA LEU A 368 9.54 8.13 25.73
C LEU A 368 11.06 8.03 25.61
N TYR A 369 11.51 6.93 25.02
CA TYR A 369 12.92 6.73 24.66
C TYR A 369 13.28 7.57 23.43
N ILE A 370 14.47 8.18 23.49
CA ILE A 370 15.02 8.96 22.38
C ILE A 370 15.91 8.05 21.56
N TYR A 371 15.51 7.86 20.31
CA TYR A 371 16.23 7.04 19.35
C TYR A 371 17.10 7.90 18.42
N PRO A 372 18.17 7.35 17.82
CA PRO A 372 19.05 8.10 16.93
C PRO A 372 18.32 8.88 15.84
N ARG A 373 17.24 8.31 15.29
CA ARG A 373 16.38 8.94 14.27
C ARG A 373 15.79 10.28 14.66
N PHE A 374 15.53 10.51 15.93
CA PHE A 374 14.98 11.79 16.37
C PHE A 374 15.94 12.95 16.10
N TYR A 375 17.24 12.65 16.00
CA TYR A 375 18.28 13.65 15.71
C TYR A 375 18.41 14.02 14.23
N LEU A 376 17.66 13.43 13.29
CA LEU A 376 17.66 13.87 11.88
C LEU A 376 17.31 15.35 11.74
N VAL A 377 16.39 15.84 12.59
CA VAL A 377 16.00 17.26 12.68
C VAL A 377 17.10 18.17 13.21
N LEU A 378 18.11 17.63 13.92
CA LEU A 378 19.25 18.34 14.50
C LEU A 378 20.56 18.01 13.76
N ALA A 379 20.57 17.07 12.81
CA ALA A 379 21.79 16.51 12.25
C ALA A 379 22.74 17.56 11.63
N PRO A 380 22.26 18.56 10.85
CA PRO A 380 23.16 19.59 10.33
C PRO A 380 23.81 20.45 11.43
N LEU A 381 23.17 20.57 12.61
CA LEU A 381 23.69 21.32 13.75
C LEU A 381 24.94 20.67 14.35
N ALA A 382 25.06 19.34 14.33
CA ALA A 382 26.27 18.65 14.80
C ALA A 382 27.52 19.10 14.03
N PHE A 383 27.41 19.25 12.71
CA PHE A 383 28.51 19.76 11.87
C PHE A 383 28.78 21.25 12.11
N ILE A 384 27.74 22.06 12.33
CA ILE A 384 27.91 23.49 12.66
C ILE A 384 28.67 23.64 13.98
N LEU A 385 28.32 22.87 15.00
CA LEU A 385 29.00 22.85 16.29
C LEU A 385 30.49 22.46 16.15
N LEU A 386 30.80 21.44 15.36
CA LEU A 386 32.19 21.09 15.03
C LEU A 386 32.90 22.24 14.28
N GLY A 387 32.19 22.93 13.40
CA GLY A 387 32.69 24.12 12.70
C GLY A 387 33.15 25.23 13.64
N LEU A 388 32.46 25.43 14.77
CA LEU A 388 32.85 26.42 15.79
C LEU A 388 34.20 26.07 16.43
N ILE A 389 34.48 24.77 16.60
CA ILE A 389 35.78 24.30 17.08
C ILE A 389 36.86 24.57 16.02
N PHE A 390 36.59 24.24 14.74
CA PHE A 390 37.53 24.51 13.65
C PHE A 390 37.85 26.01 13.51
N GLU A 391 36.88 26.89 13.78
CA GLU A 391 37.11 28.34 13.77
C GLU A 391 38.13 28.80 14.82
N LYS A 392 38.25 28.08 15.96
CA LYS A 392 39.20 28.42 17.03
C LYS A 392 40.61 27.90 16.80
N ILE A 393 40.85 27.13 15.73
CA ILE A 393 42.18 26.69 15.34
C ILE A 393 42.95 27.87 14.71
N ILE A 394 43.74 28.57 15.52
CA ILE A 394 44.47 29.79 15.12
C ILE A 394 45.95 29.66 15.48
N PHE A 395 46.77 29.18 14.54
CA PHE A 395 48.23 29.30 14.56
C PHE A 395 48.71 30.48 13.72
N ARG A 396 49.94 30.95 13.98
CA ARG A 396 50.58 32.08 13.26
C ARG A 396 50.63 31.88 11.75
N LYS A 397 50.85 30.66 11.27
CA LYS A 397 50.88 30.33 9.83
C LYS A 397 49.51 29.81 9.39
N LYS A 398 48.84 30.54 8.49
CA LYS A 398 47.53 30.16 7.92
C LYS A 398 47.53 28.76 7.27
N LEU A 399 48.66 28.36 6.68
CA LEU A 399 48.84 27.03 6.10
C LEU A 399 48.71 25.94 7.17
N THR A 400 49.29 26.14 8.36
CA THR A 400 49.20 25.18 9.47
C THR A 400 47.75 24.96 9.92
N ASN A 401 46.94 26.01 10.03
CA ASN A 401 45.52 25.88 10.37
C ASN A 401 44.77 25.06 9.32
N THR A 402 45.06 25.35 8.04
CA THR A 402 44.43 24.67 6.90
C THR A 402 44.78 23.18 6.89
N VAL A 403 46.07 22.85 7.05
CA VAL A 403 46.55 21.47 7.11
C VAL A 403 45.92 20.75 8.29
N LEU A 404 45.89 21.34 9.48
CA LEU A 404 45.32 20.69 10.67
C LEU A 404 43.82 20.42 10.51
N ILE A 405 43.04 21.39 10.01
CA ILE A 405 41.60 21.21 9.75
C ILE A 405 41.39 20.07 8.73
N ILE A 406 42.17 20.05 7.64
CA ILE A 406 42.07 18.99 6.62
C ILE A 406 42.45 17.64 7.21
N THR A 407 43.52 17.54 8.01
CA THR A 407 43.93 16.30 8.66
C THR A 407 42.84 15.76 9.59
N ILE A 408 42.28 16.60 10.46
CA ILE A 408 41.17 16.20 11.35
C ILE A 408 39.95 15.76 10.52
N THR A 409 39.63 16.50 9.45
CA THR A 409 38.55 16.15 8.53
C THR A 409 38.78 14.77 7.93
N LEU A 410 39.97 14.51 7.37
CA LEU A 410 40.32 13.24 6.74
C LEU A 410 40.26 12.08 7.73
N LEU A 411 40.71 12.26 8.97
CA LEU A 411 40.60 11.23 10.01
C LEU A 411 39.14 10.85 10.27
N ILE A 412 38.24 11.83 10.42
CA ILE A 412 36.81 11.56 10.63
C ILE A 412 36.16 10.96 9.38
N VAL A 413 36.54 11.40 8.18
CA VAL A 413 36.11 10.79 6.91
C VAL A 413 36.53 9.32 6.84
N ILE A 414 37.76 8.99 7.26
CA ILE A 414 38.24 7.61 7.29
C ILE A 414 37.39 6.76 8.25
N ILE A 415 37.09 7.25 9.46
CA ILE A 415 36.24 6.52 10.43
C ILE A 415 34.84 6.27 9.87
N ASN A 416 34.22 7.27 9.24
CA ASN A 416 32.92 7.04 8.61
C ASN A 416 33.04 6.09 7.42
N SER A 417 34.09 6.21 6.61
CA SER A 417 34.31 5.35 5.44
C SER A 417 34.50 3.89 5.83
N THR A 418 35.14 3.61 6.98
CA THR A 418 35.23 2.24 7.50
C THR A 418 33.84 1.72 7.88
N LYS A 419 33.02 2.51 8.58
CA LYS A 419 31.64 2.12 8.94
C LYS A 419 30.75 1.89 7.71
N ILE A 420 30.86 2.75 6.70
CA ILE A 420 30.17 2.62 5.42
C ILE A 420 30.63 1.36 4.69
N SER A 421 31.94 1.12 4.62
CA SER A 421 32.52 -0.06 3.98
C SER A 421 32.05 -1.34 4.68
N ASP A 422 32.05 -1.37 6.01
CA ASP A 422 31.58 -2.51 6.80
C ASP A 422 30.10 -2.78 6.51
N SER A 423 29.26 -1.74 6.55
CA SER A 423 27.82 -1.87 6.24
C SER A 423 27.57 -2.34 4.81
N PHE A 424 28.29 -1.84 3.82
CA PHE A 424 28.11 -2.24 2.42
C PHE A 424 28.64 -3.65 2.17
N TRP A 425 29.73 -4.02 2.83
CA TRP A 425 30.25 -5.38 2.80
C TRP A 425 29.23 -6.35 3.41
N GLN A 426 28.58 -6.00 4.51
CA GLN A 426 27.53 -6.82 5.11
C GLN A 426 26.31 -6.96 4.21
N LEU A 427 25.79 -5.86 3.66
CA LEU A 427 24.64 -5.90 2.74
C LEU A 427 24.94 -6.77 1.50
N LYS A 428 26.14 -6.64 0.93
CA LYS A 428 26.61 -7.48 -0.18
C LYS A 428 26.68 -8.97 0.19
N ASN A 429 27.15 -9.31 1.38
CA ASN A 429 27.35 -10.69 1.84
C ASN A 429 26.19 -11.25 2.67
N SER A 430 25.07 -10.53 2.76
CA SER A 430 23.89 -10.93 3.56
C SER A 430 23.27 -12.26 3.10
N GLN A 431 23.56 -12.72 1.88
CA GLN A 431 23.16 -14.05 1.38
C GLN A 431 24.06 -15.20 1.87
N GLN A 432 25.24 -14.91 2.42
CA GLN A 432 26.28 -15.90 2.69
C GLN A 432 26.66 -16.01 4.17
N VAL A 433 26.29 -15.02 4.99
CA VAL A 433 26.72 -14.96 6.40
C VAL A 433 25.51 -14.94 7.32
N ALA A 434 25.37 -15.98 8.15
CA ALA A 434 24.41 -15.98 9.25
C ALA A 434 24.97 -15.15 10.41
N VAL A 435 24.41 -13.95 10.64
CA VAL A 435 24.84 -13.10 11.75
C VAL A 435 23.69 -12.66 12.62
N LYS A 436 23.97 -12.50 13.92
CA LYS A 436 23.02 -12.05 14.92
C LYS A 436 22.63 -10.60 14.65
N ILE A 437 21.34 -10.37 14.53
CA ILE A 437 20.71 -9.06 14.29
C ILE A 437 20.16 -8.61 15.64
N GLU A 438 20.43 -7.37 16.07
CA GLU A 438 19.64 -6.76 17.14
C GLU A 438 18.38 -6.14 16.51
N THR A 439 17.22 -6.31 17.14
CA THR A 439 15.93 -5.98 16.53
C THR A 439 15.42 -4.58 16.88
N GLU A 440 16.06 -3.86 17.81
CA GLU A 440 15.37 -2.74 18.49
C GLU A 440 15.58 -1.32 17.94
N ASP A 441 16.44 -1.06 16.95
CA ASP A 441 16.75 0.32 16.55
C ASP A 441 16.80 0.56 15.02
N VAL A 442 16.02 1.55 14.56
CA VAL A 442 15.91 2.06 13.16
C VAL A 442 17.23 2.60 12.58
N PHE A 443 18.35 2.52 13.32
CA PHE A 443 19.67 2.91 12.85
C PHE A 443 20.82 2.36 13.71
N PRO A 444 21.85 1.82 13.07
CA PRO A 444 21.80 0.62 12.25
C PRO A 444 22.19 -0.58 13.11
N ASN A 445 21.32 -1.59 13.13
CA ASN A 445 21.88 -2.92 13.21
C ASN A 445 22.60 -3.20 11.90
N TYR A 446 23.85 -3.63 12.03
CA TYR A 446 24.77 -4.05 10.97
C TYR A 446 24.21 -5.20 10.09
N TYR A 447 22.99 -5.67 10.34
CA TYR A 447 22.37 -6.84 9.73
C TYR A 447 20.87 -6.65 9.46
N ARG A 448 20.47 -5.54 8.81
CA ARG A 448 19.08 -5.39 8.32
C ARG A 448 18.87 -6.19 7.04
N THR A 449 17.67 -6.74 6.88
CA THR A 449 17.34 -7.54 5.70
C THR A 449 17.05 -6.64 4.49
N PRO A 450 17.88 -6.68 3.43
CA PRO A 450 17.63 -5.87 2.23
C PRO A 450 16.47 -6.43 1.42
N LEU A 451 15.74 -5.56 0.70
CA LEU A 451 14.58 -5.94 -0.10
C LEU A 451 14.84 -7.12 -1.04
N PHE A 452 16.04 -7.23 -1.63
CA PHE A 452 16.34 -8.34 -2.52
C PHE A 452 16.27 -9.72 -1.82
N ILE A 453 16.52 -9.82 -0.51
CA ILE A 453 16.39 -11.08 0.24
C ILE A 453 14.92 -11.46 0.30
N HIS A 454 14.04 -10.52 0.64
CA HIS A 454 12.60 -10.75 0.67
C HIS A 454 12.05 -11.14 -0.71
N GLN A 455 12.56 -10.53 -1.78
CA GLN A 455 12.22 -10.91 -3.15
C GLN A 455 12.66 -12.35 -3.47
N LYS A 456 13.91 -12.73 -3.14
CA LYS A 456 14.40 -14.10 -3.37
C LYS A 456 13.64 -15.16 -2.58
N ILE A 457 13.25 -14.86 -1.34
CA ILE A 457 12.42 -15.75 -0.52
C ILE A 457 11.05 -15.90 -1.18
N SER A 458 10.44 -14.80 -1.62
CA SER A 458 9.16 -14.83 -2.32
C SER A 458 9.25 -15.58 -3.67
N ASP A 459 10.36 -15.46 -4.41
CA ASP A 459 10.63 -16.23 -5.63
C ASP A 459 10.73 -17.74 -5.33
N TYR A 460 11.35 -18.12 -4.21
CA TYR A 460 11.38 -19.51 -3.77
C TYR A 460 10.00 -20.03 -3.39
N MET A 461 9.22 -19.24 -2.64
CA MET A 461 7.84 -19.60 -2.32
C MET A 461 7.01 -19.79 -3.61
N GLU A 462 7.22 -18.94 -4.61
CA GLU A 462 6.58 -19.08 -5.92
C GLU A 462 6.99 -20.34 -6.68
N GLN A 463 8.25 -20.76 -6.57
CA GLN A 463 8.72 -22.04 -7.12
C GLN A 463 8.08 -23.24 -6.42
N GLN A 464 7.90 -23.19 -5.09
CA GLN A 464 7.24 -24.25 -4.34
C GLN A 464 5.72 -24.27 -4.54
N VAL A 465 5.13 -23.10 -4.81
CA VAL A 465 3.68 -22.93 -4.95
C VAL A 465 3.35 -22.23 -6.28
N PRO A 466 3.45 -22.93 -7.44
CA PRO A 466 3.20 -22.32 -8.75
C PRO A 466 1.74 -21.89 -8.95
N ASN A 467 0.81 -22.58 -8.27
CA ASN A 467 -0.62 -22.27 -8.32
C ASN A 467 -0.94 -21.06 -7.44
N LYS A 468 -1.35 -19.95 -8.06
CA LYS A 468 -1.66 -18.67 -7.41
C LYS A 468 -2.89 -18.69 -6.50
N ASN A 469 -3.74 -19.71 -6.65
CA ASN A 469 -4.93 -19.90 -5.82
C ASN A 469 -4.68 -20.78 -4.59
N THR A 470 -3.48 -21.36 -4.45
CA THR A 470 -3.11 -22.08 -3.23
C THR A 470 -3.00 -21.11 -2.06
N LYS A 471 -3.60 -21.44 -0.92
CA LYS A 471 -3.48 -20.66 0.32
C LYS A 471 -2.04 -20.75 0.85
N ILE A 472 -1.41 -19.60 1.06
CA ILE A 472 -0.05 -19.51 1.60
C ILE A 472 -0.09 -18.94 3.01
N PHE A 473 0.38 -19.70 3.99
CA PHE A 473 0.48 -19.24 5.37
C PHE A 473 1.93 -18.84 5.69
N ILE A 474 2.14 -17.63 6.21
CA ILE A 474 3.47 -17.13 6.56
C ILE A 474 3.58 -16.88 8.05
N SER A 475 4.66 -17.36 8.65
CA SER A 475 5.10 -16.95 9.99
C SER A 475 6.44 -16.23 9.82
N SER A 476 6.51 -14.95 10.18
CA SER A 476 7.71 -14.13 10.07
C SER A 476 7.84 -13.24 11.31
N GLU A 477 9.01 -12.63 11.51
CA GLU A 477 9.10 -11.47 12.42
C GLU A 477 8.13 -10.38 11.92
N SER A 478 7.40 -9.77 12.86
CA SER A 478 6.28 -8.85 12.58
C SER A 478 6.68 -7.61 11.76
N GLU A 479 7.96 -7.24 11.77
CA GLU A 479 8.54 -6.13 11.02
C GLU A 479 8.65 -6.41 9.51
N TYR A 480 8.77 -7.68 9.11
CA TYR A 480 8.96 -8.10 7.71
C TYR A 480 7.72 -8.75 7.11
N GLU A 481 6.77 -9.17 7.93
CA GLU A 481 5.56 -9.85 7.48
C GLU A 481 4.78 -9.05 6.41
N PRO A 482 4.53 -7.72 6.58
CA PRO A 482 3.87 -6.91 5.56
C PRO A 482 4.61 -6.85 4.22
N THR A 483 5.93 -7.00 4.23
CA THR A 483 6.76 -6.99 3.03
C THR A 483 6.47 -8.19 2.14
N TYR A 484 6.37 -9.40 2.71
CA TYR A 484 6.02 -10.60 1.95
C TYR A 484 4.62 -10.51 1.37
N TRP A 485 3.67 -9.96 2.12
CA TRP A 485 2.31 -9.71 1.65
C TRP A 485 2.26 -8.84 0.40
N ILE A 486 2.98 -7.72 0.39
CA ILE A 486 3.01 -6.82 -0.77
C ILE A 486 3.69 -7.51 -1.96
N ILE A 487 4.80 -8.21 -1.75
CA ILE A 487 5.53 -8.89 -2.83
C ILE A 487 4.68 -10.01 -3.45
N LEU A 488 4.01 -10.84 -2.63
CA LEU A 488 3.15 -11.93 -3.10
C LEU A 488 1.90 -11.41 -3.79
N GLN A 489 1.29 -10.34 -3.27
CA GLN A 489 0.17 -9.66 -3.94
C GLN A 489 0.57 -9.14 -5.32
N ASN A 490 1.73 -8.50 -5.43
CA ASN A 490 2.26 -8.03 -6.72
C ASN A 490 2.61 -9.19 -7.67
N LYS A 491 2.86 -10.40 -7.15
CA LYS A 491 3.06 -11.65 -7.91
C LYS A 491 1.74 -12.39 -8.23
N GLY A 492 0.59 -11.82 -7.89
CA GLY A 492 -0.74 -12.36 -8.22
C GLY A 492 -1.27 -13.44 -7.30
N TYR A 493 -0.70 -13.63 -6.09
CA TYR A 493 -1.29 -14.54 -5.09
C TYR A 493 -2.51 -13.89 -4.45
N ASN A 494 -3.59 -14.67 -4.33
CA ASN A 494 -4.88 -14.18 -3.86
C ASN A 494 -5.19 -14.54 -2.39
N TYR A 495 -4.56 -15.60 -1.88
CA TYR A 495 -4.88 -16.15 -0.56
C TYR A 495 -3.62 -16.37 0.25
N PHE A 496 -3.41 -15.52 1.24
CA PHE A 496 -2.29 -15.66 2.13
C PHE A 496 -2.55 -15.02 3.49
N GLU A 497 -2.11 -15.68 4.57
CA GLU A 497 -2.47 -15.33 5.95
C GLU A 497 -1.32 -15.61 6.93
N GLU A 498 -1.27 -14.86 8.04
CA GLU A 498 -0.34 -15.12 9.14
C GLU A 498 -0.68 -16.44 9.84
N PHE A 499 0.32 -17.17 10.36
CA PHE A 499 0.06 -18.23 11.32
C PHE A 499 1.07 -18.21 12.48
N ASN A 500 0.58 -18.50 13.68
CA ASN A 500 1.33 -18.38 14.92
C ASN A 500 1.24 -19.66 15.74
N ASN A 501 2.25 -20.55 15.69
CA ASN A 501 2.45 -21.73 16.57
C ASN A 501 1.26 -22.67 16.85
N GLU A 502 0.15 -22.45 16.16
CA GLU A 502 -1.12 -23.09 16.45
C GLU A 502 -1.33 -24.27 15.52
N LYS A 503 -2.25 -25.13 15.94
CA LYS A 503 -2.78 -26.21 15.10
C LYS A 503 -3.22 -25.61 13.76
N PRO A 504 -2.78 -26.17 12.61
CA PRO A 504 -3.15 -25.64 11.31
C PRO A 504 -4.66 -25.69 11.15
N ARG A 505 -5.23 -24.58 10.66
CA ARG A 505 -6.67 -24.34 10.62
C ARG A 505 -7.30 -24.67 9.27
N GLU A 506 -6.52 -24.69 8.20
CA GLU A 506 -6.99 -24.87 6.83
C GLU A 506 -5.94 -25.61 6.00
N ASN A 507 -6.33 -26.20 4.86
CA ASN A 507 -5.37 -26.77 3.93
C ASN A 507 -4.63 -25.66 3.15
N GLY A 508 -3.30 -25.76 3.08
CA GLY A 508 -2.45 -24.79 2.36
C GLY A 508 -0.96 -25.10 2.50
N GLU A 509 -0.14 -24.17 2.00
CA GLU A 509 1.32 -24.24 2.03
C GLU A 509 1.86 -23.29 3.10
N TYR A 510 2.64 -23.81 4.04
CA TYR A 510 3.08 -23.06 5.22
C TYR A 510 4.58 -22.74 5.16
N PHE A 511 4.93 -21.48 5.38
CA PHE A 511 6.31 -21.01 5.36
C PHE A 511 6.65 -20.27 6.65
N SER A 512 7.61 -20.78 7.42
CA SER A 512 8.22 -20.02 8.51
C SER A 512 9.49 -19.34 8.03
N ILE A 513 9.59 -18.04 8.21
CA ILE A 513 10.68 -17.19 7.71
C ILE A 513 11.33 -16.48 8.90
N GLN A 514 12.58 -16.84 9.21
CA GLN A 514 13.24 -16.38 10.43
C GLN A 514 14.67 -15.91 10.18
N LEU A 515 15.20 -15.13 11.12
CA LEU A 515 16.61 -14.74 11.12
C LEU A 515 17.49 -15.96 11.44
N SER A 516 18.45 -16.27 10.58
CA SER A 516 19.29 -17.47 10.68
C SER A 516 20.11 -17.57 11.97
N ALA A 517 20.42 -16.44 12.60
CA ALA A 517 21.23 -16.39 13.81
C ALA A 517 20.41 -16.44 15.13
N ASN A 518 19.09 -16.54 15.06
CA ASN A 518 18.25 -16.59 16.24
C ASN A 518 18.29 -17.99 16.89
N LYS A 519 19.21 -18.21 17.83
CA LYS A 519 19.40 -19.50 18.53
C LYS A 519 18.22 -19.92 19.42
N LYS A 520 17.25 -19.05 19.69
CA LYS A 520 16.21 -19.27 20.72
C LYS A 520 15.00 -20.09 20.27
N LYS A 521 14.80 -20.34 18.97
CA LYS A 521 13.67 -21.13 18.45
C LYS A 521 14.13 -21.92 17.23
N ASN A 522 14.35 -23.22 17.38
CA ASN A 522 14.50 -24.10 16.23
C ASN A 522 13.09 -24.33 15.67
N ASP A 523 12.78 -23.87 14.47
CA ASP A 523 11.44 -24.02 13.87
C ASP A 523 10.97 -25.47 13.83
N SER A 524 11.92 -26.38 13.64
CA SER A 524 11.66 -27.82 13.67
C SER A 524 11.11 -28.29 15.02
N GLU A 525 11.47 -27.67 16.14
CA GLU A 525 10.90 -27.97 17.47
C GLU A 525 9.63 -27.15 17.75
N LYS A 526 9.56 -25.91 17.24
CA LYS A 526 8.43 -25.00 17.45
C LYS A 526 7.15 -25.50 16.76
N PHE A 527 7.28 -26.15 15.62
CA PHE A 527 6.18 -26.61 14.78
C PHE A 527 6.07 -28.14 14.66
N SER A 528 6.97 -28.91 15.30
CA SER A 528 7.01 -30.39 15.20
C SER A 528 5.71 -31.07 15.57
N ASP A 529 4.91 -30.47 16.45
CA ASP A 529 3.72 -31.13 16.98
C ASP A 529 2.61 -31.25 15.93
N PHE A 530 2.57 -30.33 14.97
CA PHE A 530 1.48 -30.26 13.98
C PHE A 530 1.95 -30.29 12.52
N PHE A 531 3.23 -30.05 12.25
CA PHE A 531 3.77 -29.92 10.91
C PHE A 531 4.94 -30.87 10.65
N ASP A 532 4.99 -31.40 9.43
CA ASP A 532 6.17 -32.02 8.84
C ASP A 532 7.00 -30.96 8.13
N VAL A 533 8.32 -31.05 8.31
CA VAL A 533 9.29 -30.18 7.62
C VAL A 533 9.57 -30.78 6.25
N ILE A 534 9.19 -30.05 5.20
CA ILE A 534 9.43 -30.45 3.80
C ILE A 534 10.85 -30.09 3.39
N GLU A 535 11.21 -28.82 3.58
CA GLU A 535 12.53 -28.29 3.21
C GLU A 535 12.92 -27.17 4.17
N ILE A 536 14.21 -27.10 4.52
CA ILE A 536 14.81 -25.93 5.17
C ILE A 536 15.79 -25.33 4.16
N LYS A 537 15.53 -24.09 3.74
CA LYS A 537 16.37 -23.37 2.78
C LYS A 537 17.00 -22.14 3.41
N ASP A 538 18.30 -22.01 3.22
CA ASP A 538 19.11 -20.91 3.76
C ASP A 538 19.23 -19.79 2.70
N PHE A 539 18.96 -18.55 3.13
CA PHE A 539 19.11 -17.32 2.34
C PHE A 539 20.11 -16.36 3.00
N GLY A 540 21.04 -16.88 3.79
CA GLY A 540 22.08 -16.14 4.52
C GLY A 540 21.59 -15.67 5.88
N ILE A 541 21.25 -14.39 6.00
CA ILE A 541 20.72 -13.81 7.24
C ILE A 541 19.29 -14.27 7.55
N MET A 542 18.58 -14.81 6.56
CA MET A 542 17.24 -15.39 6.67
C MET A 542 17.26 -16.88 6.36
N LYS A 543 16.38 -17.63 7.02
CA LYS A 543 16.10 -19.04 6.76
C LYS A 543 14.61 -19.22 6.55
N VAL A 544 14.24 -20.07 5.60
CA VAL A 544 12.86 -20.42 5.29
C VAL A 544 12.66 -21.90 5.56
N THR A 545 11.71 -22.23 6.41
CA THR A 545 11.24 -23.59 6.68
C THR A 545 9.90 -23.78 5.96
N HIS A 546 9.87 -24.66 4.97
CA HIS A 546 8.64 -25.08 4.29
C HIS A 546 8.01 -26.23 5.07
N LEU A 547 6.75 -26.04 5.46
CA LEU A 547 6.01 -26.88 6.39
C LEU A 547 4.74 -27.40 5.74
N LYS A 548 4.34 -28.62 6.13
CA LYS A 548 3.07 -29.23 5.73
C LYS A 548 2.34 -29.81 6.95
N PRO A 549 1.02 -29.61 7.10
CA PRO A 549 0.28 -30.23 8.21
C PRO A 549 0.42 -31.76 8.23
N LYS A 550 0.67 -32.34 9.41
CA LYS A 550 0.77 -33.80 9.62
C LYS A 550 -0.54 -34.56 9.41
N ILE A 551 -1.66 -33.86 9.60
CA ILE A 551 -3.01 -34.39 9.47
C ILE A 551 -3.70 -33.56 8.39
N ALA A 552 -4.39 -34.23 7.46
CA ALA A 552 -5.27 -33.55 6.52
C ALA A 552 -6.38 -32.85 7.31
N ILE A 553 -6.49 -31.53 7.15
CA ILE A 553 -7.50 -30.74 7.85
C ILE A 553 -8.75 -30.83 6.99
N GLU A 554 -9.89 -31.19 7.58
CA GLU A 554 -11.16 -31.03 6.87
C GLU A 554 -11.39 -29.54 6.67
N ASP A 555 -11.51 -29.11 5.40
CA ASP A 555 -11.87 -27.74 5.08
C ASP A 555 -13.27 -27.48 5.64
N ASP A 556 -13.34 -26.75 6.76
CA ASP A 556 -14.62 -26.35 7.34
C ASP A 556 -15.26 -25.32 6.40
N ALA A 557 -16.16 -25.80 5.54
CA ALA A 557 -16.90 -25.01 4.56
C ALA A 557 -17.74 -23.87 5.19
N ASN A 558 -17.90 -23.86 6.53
CA ASN A 558 -18.60 -22.81 7.28
C ASN A 558 -17.71 -21.70 7.83
N ILE A 559 -16.37 -21.82 7.76
CA ILE A 559 -15.51 -20.67 8.00
C ILE A 559 -15.57 -19.82 6.74
N LYS A 560 -16.49 -18.84 6.73
CA LYS A 560 -16.35 -17.66 5.88
C LYS A 560 -14.89 -17.26 6.00
N THR A 561 -14.15 -17.36 4.89
CA THR A 561 -12.77 -16.86 4.74
C THR A 561 -12.86 -15.36 4.89
N THR A 562 -13.05 -14.94 6.13
CA THR A 562 -13.02 -13.56 6.55
C THR A 562 -11.55 -13.29 6.41
N MET A 563 -11.11 -12.75 5.26
CA MET A 563 -9.78 -12.16 5.13
C MET A 563 -9.57 -11.43 6.44
N GLN A 564 -8.71 -11.94 7.32
CA GLN A 564 -8.51 -11.32 8.62
C GLN A 564 -7.95 -9.96 8.29
N LYS A 565 -8.83 -8.95 8.39
CA LYS A 565 -8.57 -7.65 7.80
C LYS A 565 -7.41 -7.07 8.58
N ARG A 566 -6.25 -6.97 7.93
CA ARG A 566 -5.00 -6.60 8.60
C ARG A 566 -5.23 -5.36 9.46
N SER A 567 -4.67 -5.34 10.66
CA SER A 567 -4.73 -4.17 11.55
C SER A 567 -4.25 -2.89 10.83
N GLN A 568 -3.24 -3.02 9.96
CA GLN A 568 -2.75 -1.97 9.06
C GLN A 568 -3.77 -1.53 8.01
N LEU A 569 -4.40 -2.47 7.29
CA LEU A 569 -5.40 -2.13 6.27
C LEU A 569 -6.65 -1.47 6.89
N SER A 570 -7.11 -1.97 8.04
CA SER A 570 -8.23 -1.33 8.77
C SER A 570 -7.87 0.07 9.27
N ALA A 571 -6.62 0.30 9.65
CA ALA A 571 -6.08 1.60 10.02
C ALA A 571 -6.01 2.60 8.85
N ILE A 572 -5.72 2.11 7.64
CA ILE A 572 -5.64 2.91 6.40
C ILE A 572 -7.03 3.27 5.88
N GLU A 573 -7.99 2.36 5.98
CA GLU A 573 -9.39 2.60 5.57
C GLU A 573 -10.07 3.68 6.40
N LYS A 574 -9.71 3.83 7.68
CA LYS A 574 -10.18 4.92 8.54
C LYS A 574 -9.68 6.29 8.09
N MET A 575 -8.67 6.37 7.21
CA MET A 575 -8.14 7.66 6.75
C MET A 575 -8.99 8.26 5.64
N HIS A 576 -9.42 9.51 5.84
CA HIS A 576 -10.13 10.27 4.83
C HIS A 576 -9.19 10.79 3.72
N SER A 577 -9.70 10.75 2.49
CA SER A 577 -9.07 11.18 1.24
C SER A 577 -9.74 12.42 0.65
N TRP A 578 -9.14 12.98 -0.41
CA TRP A 578 -9.78 14.04 -1.19
C TRP A 578 -11.10 13.60 -1.81
N LYS A 579 -11.19 12.34 -2.26
CA LYS A 579 -12.43 11.72 -2.73
C LYS A 579 -13.50 11.80 -1.65
N ASP A 580 -13.16 11.42 -0.41
CA ASP A 580 -14.10 11.52 0.72
C ASP A 580 -14.50 12.96 1.01
N LEU A 581 -13.65 13.95 0.72
CA LEU A 581 -13.95 15.37 0.92
C LEU A 581 -15.00 15.91 -0.07
N PHE A 582 -14.87 15.55 -1.35
CA PHE A 582 -15.71 16.04 -2.44
C PHE A 582 -16.94 15.17 -2.70
N LEU A 583 -16.96 13.93 -2.21
CA LEU A 583 -18.19 13.18 -2.05
C LEU A 583 -19.09 13.90 -1.04
N ASN A 584 -20.26 14.32 -1.52
CA ASN A 584 -21.19 15.22 -0.85
C ASN A 584 -21.48 14.76 0.59
N SER A 585 -21.00 15.54 1.58
CA SER A 585 -21.18 15.28 3.02
C SER A 585 -22.59 15.53 3.55
N THR A 586 -23.56 15.73 2.67
CA THR A 586 -24.99 15.80 3.00
C THR A 586 -25.59 14.42 3.29
N LEU A 587 -24.92 13.32 2.90
CA LEU A 587 -25.36 11.95 3.18
C LEU A 587 -24.83 11.41 4.53
N LEU A 588 -23.57 11.66 4.90
CA LEU A 588 -22.97 11.07 6.11
C LEU A 588 -23.37 11.80 7.42
N ASN A 589 -23.51 13.13 7.40
CA ASN A 589 -23.87 13.90 8.60
C ASN A 589 -25.38 14.00 8.89
N LYS A 590 -26.23 13.43 8.01
CA LYS A 590 -27.66 13.22 8.30
C LYS A 590 -27.98 11.81 8.81
N VAL A 591 -27.00 10.91 8.86
CA VAL A 591 -27.20 9.49 9.19
C VAL A 591 -27.18 9.21 10.71
N SER A 592 -26.71 10.13 11.56
CA SER A 592 -26.78 9.91 13.01
C SER A 592 -28.19 10.06 13.58
N ASP A 593 -29.03 10.91 12.99
CA ASP A 593 -30.41 11.17 13.50
C ASP A 593 -31.52 10.61 12.61
N ILE A 594 -31.20 10.02 11.45
CA ILE A 594 -32.17 9.32 10.57
C ILE A 594 -32.12 7.79 10.76
N LYS A 595 -31.15 7.27 11.53
CA LYS A 595 -30.92 5.83 11.75
C LYS A 595 -32.00 5.09 12.54
N LYS A 596 -33.20 5.65 12.68
CA LYS A 596 -34.29 5.03 13.45
C LYS A 596 -35.63 4.83 12.73
N ILE A 597 -35.85 5.28 11.48
CA ILE A 597 -37.23 5.20 10.93
C ILE A 597 -37.42 4.68 9.47
N SER A 598 -36.42 4.34 8.62
CA SER A 598 -36.77 3.93 7.22
C SER A 598 -36.12 2.69 6.57
N ASP A 599 -35.40 1.82 7.28
CA ASP A 599 -34.44 0.92 6.62
C ASP A 599 -34.92 -0.50 6.24
N ASN A 600 -36.14 -0.67 5.73
CA ASN A 600 -36.66 -1.99 5.28
C ASN A 600 -37.10 -2.04 3.80
N GLU A 601 -36.81 -1.02 2.98
CA GLU A 601 -37.11 -1.05 1.54
C GLU A 601 -35.89 -1.46 0.74
N LEU A 602 -35.98 -2.55 -0.03
CA LEU A 602 -34.94 -2.98 -0.98
C LEU A 602 -35.06 -2.21 -2.29
N ARG A 603 -33.93 -1.85 -2.90
CA ARG A 603 -33.81 -1.08 -4.13
C ARG A 603 -32.74 -1.71 -5.04
N ALA A 604 -33.08 -2.08 -6.27
CA ALA A 604 -32.14 -2.68 -7.21
C ALA A 604 -32.19 -1.97 -8.57
N ALA A 605 -31.03 -1.60 -9.10
CA ALA A 605 -30.90 -1.13 -10.48
C ALA A 605 -30.50 -2.30 -11.37
N ILE A 606 -31.25 -2.51 -12.46
CA ILE A 606 -31.22 -3.75 -13.24
C ILE A 606 -30.98 -3.39 -14.71
N ILE A 607 -29.97 -4.00 -15.33
CA ILE A 607 -29.58 -3.82 -16.74
C ILE A 607 -29.45 -5.20 -17.41
N THR A 608 -29.61 -5.31 -18.72
CA THR A 608 -29.48 -6.60 -19.46
C THR A 608 -29.26 -6.37 -20.95
N ASP A 609 -28.83 -7.41 -21.67
CA ASP A 609 -28.66 -7.42 -23.13
C ASP A 609 -27.84 -6.20 -23.61
N ILE A 610 -26.72 -5.95 -22.93
CA ILE A 610 -25.77 -4.87 -23.25
C ILE A 610 -25.02 -5.22 -24.54
N ASP A 611 -24.71 -6.50 -24.69
CA ASP A 611 -24.39 -7.16 -25.95
C ASP A 611 -23.21 -6.46 -26.64
N HIS A 612 -22.19 -6.14 -25.82
CA HIS A 612 -21.05 -5.33 -26.22
C HIS A 612 -20.18 -6.08 -27.23
N CYS A 613 -19.99 -5.47 -28.41
CA CYS A 613 -19.05 -5.97 -29.40
C CYS A 613 -18.39 -4.82 -30.19
N PRO A 614 -17.15 -4.39 -29.85
CA PRO A 614 -16.46 -3.31 -30.55
C PRO A 614 -16.34 -3.49 -32.07
N SER A 615 -16.22 -4.74 -32.55
CA SER A 615 -16.11 -5.04 -33.99
C SER A 615 -17.41 -4.92 -34.78
N ARG A 616 -18.56 -4.74 -34.09
CA ARG A 616 -19.89 -4.58 -34.72
C ARG A 616 -20.60 -3.34 -34.21
N GLU A 617 -20.83 -3.28 -32.90
CA GLU A 617 -21.53 -2.20 -32.21
C GLU A 617 -21.05 -2.16 -30.75
N ALA A 618 -20.25 -1.16 -30.43
CA ALA A 618 -19.80 -0.92 -29.06
C ALA A 618 -20.94 -0.34 -28.22
N VAL A 619 -20.98 -0.68 -26.93
CA VAL A 619 -21.87 -0.02 -25.98
C VAL A 619 -21.35 1.40 -25.77
N SER A 620 -22.25 2.37 -25.69
CA SER A 620 -21.85 3.74 -25.35
C SER A 620 -21.47 3.81 -23.87
N THR A 621 -20.24 4.26 -23.60
CA THR A 621 -19.80 4.52 -22.22
C THR A 621 -20.65 5.60 -21.57
N GLU A 622 -21.12 6.60 -22.32
CA GLU A 622 -22.01 7.65 -21.82
C GLU A 622 -23.35 7.06 -21.35
N LYS A 623 -23.88 6.05 -22.04
CA LYS A 623 -25.10 5.35 -21.62
C LYS A 623 -24.89 4.51 -20.37
N LEU A 624 -23.74 3.82 -20.28
CA LEU A 624 -23.39 3.05 -19.08
C LEU A 624 -23.17 3.98 -17.87
N GLU A 625 -22.56 5.15 -18.08
CA GLU A 625 -22.39 6.18 -17.05
C GLU A 625 -23.75 6.73 -16.61
N ALA A 626 -24.66 7.00 -17.55
CA ALA A 626 -26.03 7.41 -17.23
C ALA A 626 -26.77 6.39 -16.37
N PHE A 627 -26.62 5.08 -16.63
CA PHE A 627 -27.18 4.03 -15.78
C PHE A 627 -26.54 3.99 -14.39
N ILE A 628 -25.22 4.17 -14.29
CA ILE A 628 -24.50 4.21 -13.01
C ILE A 628 -24.94 5.43 -12.18
N ASP A 629 -25.00 6.61 -12.78
CA ASP A 629 -25.45 7.84 -12.16
C ASP A 629 -26.89 7.69 -11.67
N PHE A 630 -27.77 7.18 -12.53
CA PHE A 630 -29.15 6.85 -12.18
C PHE A 630 -29.24 5.92 -10.95
N SER A 631 -28.42 4.87 -10.92
CA SER A 631 -28.37 3.91 -9.80
C SER A 631 -27.98 4.58 -8.48
N GLY A 632 -27.01 5.50 -8.55
CA GLY A 632 -26.59 6.31 -7.41
C GLY A 632 -27.65 7.32 -6.97
N GLU A 633 -28.29 8.01 -7.91
CA GLU A 633 -29.35 9.00 -7.66
C GLU A 633 -30.58 8.38 -7.00
N LYS A 634 -31.02 7.22 -7.50
CA LYS A 634 -32.13 6.45 -6.93
C LYS A 634 -31.75 5.76 -5.61
N LYS A 635 -30.46 5.75 -5.24
CA LYS A 635 -29.91 5.08 -4.04
C LYS A 635 -30.24 3.59 -4.06
N ALA A 636 -29.93 2.94 -5.17
CA ALA A 636 -30.00 1.49 -5.27
C ALA A 636 -29.09 0.85 -4.20
N ASP A 637 -29.51 -0.29 -3.66
CA ASP A 637 -28.71 -1.09 -2.73
C ASP A 637 -27.67 -1.94 -3.48
N PHE A 638 -27.99 -2.34 -4.71
CA PHE A 638 -27.09 -3.05 -5.61
C PHE A 638 -27.47 -2.83 -7.08
N ILE A 639 -26.50 -3.08 -7.96
CA ILE A 639 -26.68 -3.18 -9.41
C ILE A 639 -26.69 -4.66 -9.80
N ILE A 640 -27.51 -5.06 -10.76
CA ILE A 640 -27.44 -6.39 -11.37
C ILE A 640 -27.57 -6.34 -12.89
N SER A 641 -26.68 -7.05 -13.58
CA SER A 641 -26.83 -7.37 -15.00
C SER A 641 -27.46 -8.74 -15.18
N LEU A 642 -28.54 -8.86 -15.97
CA LEU A 642 -29.27 -10.12 -16.15
C LEU A 642 -28.68 -11.06 -17.22
N GLY A 643 -27.54 -10.72 -17.81
CA GLY A 643 -26.90 -11.55 -18.84
C GLY A 643 -26.68 -10.78 -20.13
N ASP A 644 -25.97 -11.42 -21.05
CA ASP A 644 -25.66 -10.93 -22.38
C ASP A 644 -24.93 -9.58 -22.35
N ASN A 645 -23.83 -9.56 -21.61
CA ASN A 645 -22.95 -8.40 -21.44
C ASN A 645 -22.02 -8.23 -22.64
N ALA A 646 -21.60 -9.34 -23.26
CA ALA A 646 -20.79 -9.37 -24.47
C ALA A 646 -21.33 -10.40 -25.48
N SER A 647 -20.97 -10.25 -26.75
CA SER A 647 -21.52 -11.11 -27.81
C SER A 647 -20.57 -12.26 -28.23
N HIS A 648 -20.35 -13.28 -27.39
CA HIS A 648 -19.71 -14.51 -27.89
C HIS A 648 -20.58 -15.16 -28.99
N ARG A 649 -19.91 -16.02 -29.77
CA ARG A 649 -20.51 -16.78 -30.89
C ARG A 649 -21.10 -15.91 -32.00
N LEU A 650 -20.64 -14.66 -32.11
CA LEU A 650 -21.05 -13.70 -33.14
C LEU A 650 -19.85 -13.23 -33.98
N ARG A 651 -19.48 -14.01 -35.00
CA ARG A 651 -18.43 -13.65 -35.98
C ARG A 651 -17.15 -13.12 -35.30
N SER A 652 -16.72 -11.91 -35.64
CA SER A 652 -15.52 -11.24 -35.10
C SER A 652 -15.67 -10.83 -33.63
N CYS A 653 -16.87 -10.76 -33.07
CA CYS A 653 -17.08 -10.43 -31.66
C CYS A 653 -16.48 -11.51 -30.73
N SER A 654 -16.56 -12.79 -31.12
CA SER A 654 -16.06 -13.89 -30.29
C SER A 654 -14.58 -13.77 -29.93
N THR A 655 -13.77 -13.09 -30.77
CA THR A 655 -12.32 -12.98 -30.52
C THR A 655 -11.96 -12.07 -29.35
N THR A 656 -12.85 -11.14 -29.00
CA THR A 656 -12.65 -10.18 -27.91
C THR A 656 -13.68 -10.28 -26.80
N ALA A 657 -14.74 -11.09 -26.97
CA ALA A 657 -15.90 -11.13 -26.09
C ALA A 657 -15.56 -11.39 -24.61
N ASP A 658 -14.53 -12.21 -24.30
CA ASP A 658 -14.05 -12.40 -22.92
C ASP A 658 -13.55 -11.07 -22.29
N MET A 659 -12.85 -10.25 -23.08
CA MET A 659 -12.35 -8.93 -22.66
C MET A 659 -13.48 -7.89 -22.65
N ASP A 660 -14.42 -8.01 -23.58
CA ASP A 660 -15.58 -7.12 -23.69
C ASP A 660 -16.53 -7.30 -22.49
N ALA A 661 -16.75 -8.55 -22.05
CA ALA A 661 -17.50 -8.87 -20.83
C ALA A 661 -16.81 -8.30 -19.58
N ARG A 662 -15.48 -8.42 -19.49
CA ARG A 662 -14.68 -7.80 -18.41
C ARG A 662 -14.78 -6.28 -18.42
N PHE A 663 -14.72 -5.66 -19.60
CA PHE A 663 -14.88 -4.23 -19.76
C PHE A 663 -16.22 -3.75 -19.21
N VAL A 664 -17.34 -4.39 -19.59
CA VAL A 664 -18.67 -4.04 -19.09
C VAL A 664 -18.76 -4.25 -17.58
N ALA A 665 -18.27 -5.38 -17.08
CA ALA A 665 -18.32 -5.70 -15.66
C ALA A 665 -17.51 -4.72 -14.80
N ASP A 666 -16.31 -4.35 -15.25
CA ASP A 666 -15.46 -3.37 -14.56
C ASP A 666 -16.04 -1.96 -14.64
N TYR A 667 -16.70 -1.61 -15.75
CA TYR A 667 -17.37 -0.33 -15.89
C TYR A 667 -18.54 -0.18 -14.91
N LEU A 668 -19.43 -1.18 -14.83
CA LEU A 668 -20.57 -1.15 -13.89
C LEU A 668 -20.14 -1.09 -12.42
N ARG A 669 -18.98 -1.66 -12.09
CA ARG A 669 -18.39 -1.61 -10.73
C ARG A 669 -17.85 -0.23 -10.34
N ASN A 670 -17.77 0.73 -11.26
CA ASN A 670 -17.41 2.12 -10.92
C ASN A 670 -18.47 2.81 -10.03
N SER A 671 -19.68 2.27 -9.94
CA SER A 671 -20.81 2.80 -9.14
C SER A 671 -20.60 2.80 -7.62
N ALA A 672 -19.55 2.13 -7.09
CA ALA A 672 -19.35 1.84 -5.66
C ALA A 672 -20.46 1.00 -5.00
N LEU A 673 -21.48 0.56 -5.75
CA LEU A 673 -22.52 -0.36 -5.28
C LEU A 673 -22.10 -1.82 -5.48
N PRO A 674 -22.54 -2.75 -4.61
CA PRO A 674 -22.48 -4.18 -4.91
C PRO A 674 -23.05 -4.45 -6.31
N THR A 675 -22.29 -5.13 -7.16
CA THR A 675 -22.67 -5.39 -8.56
C THR A 675 -22.69 -6.89 -8.82
N HIS A 676 -23.85 -7.39 -9.25
CA HIS A 676 -24.12 -8.79 -9.52
C HIS A 676 -24.29 -9.02 -11.04
N PHE A 677 -24.02 -10.25 -11.48
CA PHE A 677 -24.11 -10.64 -12.88
C PHE A 677 -24.75 -12.01 -12.95
N VAL A 678 -25.75 -12.15 -13.82
CA VAL A 678 -26.34 -13.42 -14.24
C VAL A 678 -25.63 -13.85 -15.53
N LEU A 679 -25.41 -15.16 -15.70
CA LEU A 679 -24.80 -15.69 -16.91
C LEU A 679 -25.80 -15.72 -18.07
N GLY A 680 -25.52 -15.00 -19.16
CA GLY A 680 -26.26 -15.10 -20.42
C GLY A 680 -25.65 -16.08 -21.42
N ASP A 681 -26.41 -16.53 -22.43
CA ASP A 681 -25.92 -17.52 -23.39
C ASP A 681 -24.90 -16.94 -24.40
N HIS A 682 -24.88 -15.61 -24.53
CA HIS A 682 -23.86 -14.86 -25.28
C HIS A 682 -22.63 -14.48 -24.44
N ASP A 683 -22.66 -14.60 -23.12
CA ASP A 683 -21.51 -14.24 -22.26
C ASP A 683 -20.33 -15.22 -22.34
N ILE A 684 -20.53 -16.41 -22.92
CA ILE A 684 -19.49 -17.44 -23.04
C ILE A 684 -19.52 -18.13 -24.40
N GLU A 685 -18.39 -18.68 -24.84
CA GLU A 685 -18.25 -19.33 -26.15
C GLU A 685 -18.82 -20.75 -26.22
N SER A 686 -19.20 -21.37 -25.09
CA SER A 686 -19.41 -22.84 -24.95
C SER A 686 -18.11 -23.62 -24.77
N ASN A 687 -17.11 -23.05 -24.10
CA ASN A 687 -15.92 -23.79 -23.72
C ASN A 687 -15.44 -23.42 -22.31
N VAL A 688 -14.64 -24.31 -21.70
CA VAL A 688 -14.12 -24.13 -20.34
C VAL A 688 -13.35 -22.83 -20.18
N LYS A 689 -12.63 -22.38 -21.22
CA LYS A 689 -11.86 -21.14 -21.17
C LYS A 689 -12.78 -19.93 -20.95
N SER A 690 -13.79 -19.75 -21.79
CA SER A 690 -14.78 -18.68 -21.68
C SER A 690 -15.61 -18.78 -20.39
N TYR A 691 -15.99 -20.00 -19.96
CA TYR A 691 -16.65 -20.22 -18.68
C TYR A 691 -15.78 -19.79 -17.48
N ARG A 692 -14.50 -20.17 -17.46
CA ARG A 692 -13.55 -19.73 -16.42
C ARG A 692 -13.31 -18.23 -16.46
N ASN A 693 -13.20 -17.66 -17.65
CA ASN A 693 -13.08 -16.22 -17.84
C ASN A 693 -14.31 -15.50 -17.29
N TRP A 694 -15.51 -16.05 -17.48
CA TRP A 694 -16.75 -15.51 -16.93
C TRP A 694 -16.77 -15.54 -15.39
N LEU A 695 -16.41 -16.68 -14.78
CA LEU A 695 -16.28 -16.79 -13.32
C LEU A 695 -15.27 -15.79 -12.73
N GLU A 696 -14.12 -15.62 -13.40
CA GLU A 696 -13.13 -14.63 -13.02
C GLU A 696 -13.65 -13.19 -13.19
N THR A 697 -14.34 -12.93 -14.31
CA THR A 697 -14.96 -11.63 -14.62
C THR A 697 -15.95 -11.24 -13.56
N THR A 698 -16.80 -12.17 -13.11
CA THR A 698 -17.84 -11.96 -12.09
C THR A 698 -17.33 -12.09 -10.66
N LYS A 699 -16.08 -12.54 -10.47
CA LYS A 699 -15.45 -12.84 -9.17
C LYS A 699 -16.27 -13.85 -8.34
N ARG A 700 -16.78 -14.90 -9.00
CA ARG A 700 -17.60 -15.97 -8.41
C ARG A 700 -17.03 -17.34 -8.72
N ASN A 701 -17.34 -18.31 -7.86
CA ASN A 701 -16.94 -19.72 -8.05
C ASN A 701 -18.02 -20.54 -8.77
N GLU A 702 -19.27 -20.08 -8.72
CA GLU A 702 -20.44 -20.70 -9.33
C GLU A 702 -21.28 -19.64 -10.03
N THR A 703 -22.10 -20.07 -10.98
CA THR A 703 -22.95 -19.22 -11.84
C THR A 703 -24.34 -18.98 -11.26
N PHE A 704 -24.78 -19.82 -10.32
CA PHE A 704 -26.02 -19.66 -9.55
C PHE A 704 -25.66 -19.54 -8.07
N TYR A 705 -26.38 -18.69 -7.33
CA TYR A 705 -26.15 -18.47 -5.89
C TYR A 705 -27.29 -17.63 -5.29
N SER A 706 -27.34 -17.56 -3.95
CA SER A 706 -28.30 -16.73 -3.22
C SER A 706 -27.61 -15.88 -2.14
N PHE A 707 -28.29 -14.82 -1.68
CA PHE A 707 -27.87 -14.01 -0.55
C PHE A 707 -29.06 -13.26 0.06
N ASP A 708 -28.97 -12.95 1.36
CA ASP A 708 -29.97 -12.13 2.05
C ASP A 708 -29.57 -10.67 2.04
N LEU A 709 -30.52 -9.80 1.75
CA LEU A 709 -30.36 -8.36 1.85
C LEU A 709 -31.65 -7.73 2.38
N LYS A 710 -31.52 -6.97 3.48
CA LYS A 710 -32.65 -6.41 4.24
C LYS A 710 -33.62 -7.52 4.66
N ASN A 711 -34.88 -7.47 4.24
CA ASN A 711 -35.90 -8.46 4.57
C ASN A 711 -36.22 -9.43 3.41
N LEU A 712 -35.34 -9.52 2.41
CA LEU A 712 -35.53 -10.38 1.24
C LEU A 712 -34.38 -11.36 1.08
N HIS A 713 -34.74 -12.52 0.54
CA HIS A 713 -33.81 -13.51 0.03
C HIS A 713 -33.69 -13.35 -1.49
N ILE A 714 -32.48 -13.16 -2.00
CA ILE A 714 -32.22 -12.90 -3.42
C ILE A 714 -31.55 -14.13 -4.02
N ILE A 715 -32.07 -14.61 -5.15
CA ILE A 715 -31.62 -15.81 -5.85
C ILE A 715 -31.18 -15.44 -7.27
N ILE A 716 -30.03 -15.94 -7.70
CA ILE A 716 -29.52 -15.82 -9.05
C ILE A 716 -29.40 -17.22 -9.63
N LEU A 717 -30.07 -17.46 -10.76
CA LEU A 717 -30.13 -18.75 -11.44
C LEU A 717 -29.25 -18.77 -12.69
N ASP A 718 -28.68 -19.94 -12.98
CA ASP A 718 -27.93 -20.23 -14.19
C ASP A 718 -28.83 -20.96 -15.20
N THR A 719 -29.57 -20.18 -15.98
CA THR A 719 -30.42 -20.74 -17.04
C THR A 719 -29.66 -21.19 -18.28
N VAL A 720 -28.34 -21.06 -18.33
CA VAL A 720 -27.51 -21.39 -19.50
C VAL A 720 -26.91 -22.79 -19.36
N LEU A 721 -26.29 -23.08 -18.22
CA LEU A 721 -25.69 -24.39 -17.93
C LEU A 721 -26.54 -25.25 -17.00
N GLY A 722 -27.53 -24.66 -16.32
CA GLY A 722 -28.40 -25.36 -15.38
C GLY A 722 -27.66 -25.95 -14.18
N GLY A 723 -26.57 -25.31 -13.78
CA GLY A 723 -25.75 -25.64 -12.62
C GLY A 723 -24.67 -26.70 -12.81
N GLU A 724 -24.54 -27.26 -14.01
CA GLU A 724 -23.43 -28.16 -14.37
C GLU A 724 -22.22 -27.35 -14.86
N PRO A 725 -20.99 -27.67 -14.41
CA PRO A 725 -19.80 -27.01 -14.93
C PRO A 725 -19.55 -27.41 -16.38
N MET A 726 -18.91 -26.54 -17.18
CA MET A 726 -18.48 -26.93 -18.52
C MET A 726 -17.40 -28.02 -18.47
N GLY A 727 -17.61 -29.10 -19.22
CA GLY A 727 -16.57 -30.09 -19.53
C GLY A 727 -15.51 -29.53 -20.50
N LEU A 728 -14.26 -30.03 -20.40
CA LEU A 728 -13.11 -29.63 -21.24
C LEU A 728 -13.44 -29.71 -22.73
N SER A 729 -12.77 -28.93 -23.61
CA SER A 729 -12.88 -29.14 -25.06
C SER A 729 -12.17 -30.44 -25.49
N CYS A 730 -12.52 -31.07 -26.62
CA CYS A 730 -11.95 -32.39 -26.99
C CYS A 730 -10.43 -32.33 -27.19
N GLN A 731 -9.94 -31.16 -27.62
CA GLN A 731 -8.52 -30.85 -27.79
C GLN A 731 -7.78 -30.73 -26.44
N GLU A 732 -8.48 -30.39 -25.36
CA GLU A 732 -7.92 -30.23 -24.00
C GLU A 732 -8.17 -31.46 -23.12
N ASP A 733 -9.06 -32.36 -23.54
CA ASP A 733 -9.35 -33.60 -22.86
C ASP A 733 -8.50 -34.72 -23.44
N VAL A 734 -7.50 -35.14 -22.66
CA VAL A 734 -6.54 -36.19 -23.03
C VAL A 734 -7.25 -37.49 -23.43
N TYR A 735 -8.36 -37.82 -22.78
CA TYR A 735 -9.14 -39.01 -23.08
C TYR A 735 -9.89 -38.86 -24.41
N CYS A 736 -10.49 -37.69 -24.64
CA CYS A 736 -11.20 -37.37 -25.89
C CYS A 736 -10.25 -37.37 -27.10
N THR A 737 -9.11 -36.70 -26.97
CA THR A 737 -8.04 -36.68 -27.97
C THR A 737 -7.51 -38.09 -28.25
N LEU A 738 -7.41 -38.94 -27.23
CA LEU A 738 -6.99 -40.33 -27.38
C LEU A 738 -8.01 -41.15 -28.17
N ILE A 739 -9.31 -40.98 -27.91
CA ILE A 739 -10.40 -41.64 -28.65
C ILE A 739 -10.46 -41.13 -30.11
N GLU A 740 -10.31 -39.82 -30.34
CA GLU A 740 -10.25 -39.22 -31.68
C GLU A 740 -9.06 -39.74 -32.49
N ASN A 741 -7.88 -39.82 -31.88
CA ASN A 741 -6.69 -40.38 -32.50
C ASN A 741 -6.88 -41.87 -32.81
N ARG A 742 -7.47 -42.64 -31.89
CA ARG A 742 -7.80 -44.05 -32.12
C ARG A 742 -8.77 -44.23 -33.29
N LEU A 743 -9.82 -43.41 -33.39
CA LEU A 743 -10.75 -43.40 -34.53
C LEU A 743 -10.05 -43.01 -35.84
N SER A 744 -9.12 -42.05 -35.79
CA SER A 744 -8.31 -41.62 -36.94
C SER A 744 -7.39 -42.75 -37.44
N GLU A 745 -6.72 -43.44 -36.53
CA GLU A 745 -5.78 -44.53 -36.86
C GLU A 745 -6.49 -45.79 -37.38
N LEU A 746 -7.68 -46.11 -36.85
CA LEU A 746 -8.54 -47.19 -37.37
C LEU A 746 -8.83 -47.06 -38.87
N ASN A 747 -8.88 -45.83 -39.39
CA ASN A 747 -9.09 -45.57 -40.81
C ASN A 747 -7.79 -45.48 -41.63
N LYS A 748 -6.61 -45.51 -40.98
CA LYS A 748 -5.30 -45.30 -41.62
C LYS A 748 -4.41 -46.55 -41.67
N ILE A 749 -4.53 -47.47 -40.71
CA ILE A 749 -3.69 -48.68 -40.63
C ILE A 749 -4.51 -49.97 -40.64
N SER A 750 -3.88 -51.10 -40.98
CA SER A 750 -4.56 -52.40 -40.98
C SER A 750 -5.01 -52.77 -39.55
N PHE A 751 -6.16 -53.42 -39.41
CA PHE A 751 -6.68 -53.78 -38.08
C PHE A 751 -5.71 -54.68 -37.28
N LYS A 752 -4.95 -55.55 -37.96
CA LYS A 752 -3.90 -56.36 -37.34
C LYS A 752 -2.80 -55.49 -36.71
N THR A 753 -2.34 -54.46 -37.42
CA THR A 753 -1.37 -53.48 -36.91
C THR A 753 -1.97 -52.62 -35.79
N TYR A 754 -3.24 -52.24 -35.92
CA TYR A 754 -3.97 -51.49 -34.89
C TYR A 754 -4.03 -52.26 -33.57
N THR A 755 -4.40 -53.54 -33.59
CA THR A 755 -4.49 -54.39 -32.38
C THR A 755 -3.15 -54.66 -31.69
N GLN A 756 -2.03 -54.55 -32.43
CA GLN A 756 -0.68 -54.65 -31.84
C GLN A 756 -0.30 -53.36 -31.10
N LYS A 757 -0.80 -52.21 -31.56
CA LYS A 757 -0.57 -50.91 -30.94
C LYS A 757 -1.53 -50.64 -29.78
N TYR A 758 -2.78 -51.06 -29.91
CA TYR A 758 -3.84 -50.91 -28.91
C TYR A 758 -4.31 -52.30 -28.47
N THR A 759 -3.64 -52.86 -27.46
CA THR A 759 -3.86 -54.23 -27.00
C THR A 759 -5.24 -54.46 -26.36
N ASP A 760 -5.97 -53.38 -26.06
CA ASP A 760 -7.32 -53.34 -25.50
C ASP A 760 -8.43 -53.27 -26.56
N SER A 761 -8.08 -53.28 -27.86
CA SER A 761 -9.03 -53.25 -28.97
C SER A 761 -10.01 -54.43 -28.95
N LYS A 762 -11.23 -54.22 -29.44
CA LYS A 762 -12.24 -55.29 -29.65
C LYS A 762 -11.77 -56.32 -30.68
N LYS A 763 -12.48 -57.45 -30.75
CA LYS A 763 -12.11 -58.60 -31.60
C LYS A 763 -12.26 -58.30 -33.09
N THR A 764 -13.11 -57.35 -33.46
CA THR A 764 -13.35 -56.97 -34.86
C THR A 764 -13.28 -55.46 -35.07
N LEU A 765 -12.96 -55.04 -36.30
CA LEU A 765 -12.90 -53.64 -36.73
C LEU A 765 -14.24 -52.91 -36.50
N ALA A 766 -15.35 -53.59 -36.78
CA ALA A 766 -16.69 -53.02 -36.65
C ALA A 766 -17.06 -52.74 -35.18
N GLU A 767 -16.79 -53.70 -34.28
CA GLU A 767 -17.03 -53.54 -32.85
C GLU A 767 -16.18 -52.44 -32.23
N GLU A 768 -14.90 -52.35 -32.61
CA GLU A 768 -13.99 -51.30 -32.14
C GLU A 768 -14.47 -49.92 -32.60
N LYS A 769 -14.81 -49.78 -33.88
CA LYS A 769 -15.29 -48.52 -34.45
C LYS A 769 -16.63 -48.10 -33.84
N GLN A 770 -17.51 -49.04 -33.54
CA GLN A 770 -18.80 -48.74 -32.89
C GLN A 770 -18.60 -48.29 -31.44
N ALA A 771 -17.75 -48.99 -30.67
CA ALA A 771 -17.47 -48.64 -29.28
C ALA A 771 -16.83 -47.25 -29.15
N LEU A 772 -15.83 -46.94 -29.97
CA LEU A 772 -15.16 -45.65 -29.94
C LEU A 772 -16.06 -44.50 -30.39
N ASN A 773 -16.91 -44.70 -31.40
CA ASN A 773 -17.89 -43.69 -31.81
C ASN A 773 -18.94 -43.43 -30.72
N PHE A 774 -19.37 -44.45 -29.99
CA PHE A 774 -20.29 -44.28 -28.87
C PHE A 774 -19.67 -43.42 -27.76
N ILE A 775 -18.45 -43.75 -27.33
CA ILE A 775 -17.70 -42.98 -26.31
C ILE A 775 -17.49 -41.54 -26.79
N PHE A 776 -17.08 -41.36 -28.04
CA PHE A 776 -16.85 -40.03 -28.61
C PHE A 776 -18.13 -39.18 -28.65
N GLN A 777 -19.28 -39.77 -28.97
CA GLN A 777 -20.58 -39.08 -28.97
C GLN A 777 -21.04 -38.69 -27.57
N GLU A 778 -20.88 -39.56 -26.56
CA GLU A 778 -21.18 -39.19 -25.17
C GLU A 778 -20.31 -38.02 -24.68
N MET A 779 -19.01 -38.07 -24.97
CA MET A 779 -18.09 -37.00 -24.60
C MET A 779 -18.38 -35.69 -25.33
N TYR A 780 -18.87 -35.74 -26.56
CA TYR A 780 -19.21 -34.55 -27.34
C TYR A 780 -20.54 -33.92 -26.88
N ASN A 781 -21.52 -34.76 -26.52
CA ASN A 781 -22.84 -34.30 -26.06
C ASN A 781 -22.78 -33.60 -24.68
N SER A 782 -21.86 -33.99 -23.80
CA SER A 782 -21.63 -33.31 -22.51
C SER A 782 -20.97 -31.92 -22.62
N ARG A 783 -20.59 -31.48 -23.83
CA ARG A 783 -19.85 -30.23 -24.08
C ARG A 783 -20.64 -29.15 -24.83
N LYS A 784 -21.87 -29.44 -25.28
CA LYS A 784 -22.67 -28.47 -26.05
C LYS A 784 -23.70 -27.77 -25.16
N ILE A 785 -23.65 -26.45 -25.15
CA ILE A 785 -24.84 -25.62 -24.91
C ILE A 785 -25.81 -25.90 -26.08
N THR A 786 -27.08 -26.13 -25.78
CA THR A 786 -28.12 -26.51 -26.73
C THR A 786 -28.28 -25.51 -27.88
N ARG A 787 -27.53 -25.73 -28.98
CA ARG A 787 -27.86 -25.22 -30.32
C ARG A 787 -28.04 -26.39 -31.27
N SER A 788 -29.30 -26.81 -31.43
CA SER A 788 -29.72 -27.54 -32.63
C SER A 788 -30.44 -26.55 -33.55
N TRP A 789 -30.41 -26.79 -34.87
CA TRP A 789 -31.13 -25.96 -35.84
C TRP A 789 -32.65 -25.83 -35.55
N SER A 790 -33.20 -26.75 -34.75
CA SER A 790 -34.60 -26.79 -34.32
C SER A 790 -34.87 -26.21 -32.92
N ILE A 791 -33.84 -25.94 -32.12
CA ILE A 791 -33.92 -25.52 -30.71
C ILE A 791 -32.74 -24.57 -30.46
N ARG A 792 -32.90 -23.32 -30.89
CA ARG A 792 -31.89 -22.28 -30.72
C ARG A 792 -32.26 -21.46 -29.48
N ASP A 793 -31.31 -21.30 -28.56
CA ASP A 793 -31.41 -20.44 -27.37
C ASP A 793 -32.50 -20.90 -26.38
N ARG A 794 -32.56 -22.21 -26.09
CA ARG A 794 -33.40 -22.76 -25.01
C ARG A 794 -32.54 -22.89 -23.76
N GLY A 795 -32.99 -22.29 -22.66
CA GLY A 795 -32.34 -22.38 -21.36
C GLY A 795 -32.60 -23.71 -20.66
N GLN A 796 -31.92 -23.95 -19.55
CA GLN A 796 -32.03 -25.17 -18.76
C GLN A 796 -31.71 -24.93 -17.29
N ILE A 797 -32.41 -25.64 -16.40
CA ILE A 797 -32.06 -25.80 -14.99
C ILE A 797 -32.00 -27.32 -14.74
N LEU A 798 -30.83 -27.86 -14.43
CA LEU A 798 -30.62 -29.31 -14.30
C LEU A 798 -30.80 -29.75 -12.85
N GLU A 799 -30.78 -31.06 -12.62
CA GLU A 799 -31.13 -31.64 -11.31
C GLU A 799 -30.24 -31.12 -10.16
N LYS A 800 -28.98 -30.77 -10.44
CA LYS A 800 -28.07 -30.18 -9.44
C LYS A 800 -28.57 -28.81 -8.95
N GLU A 801 -28.84 -27.89 -9.87
CA GLU A 801 -29.35 -26.55 -9.51
C GLU A 801 -30.78 -26.63 -8.98
N LEU A 802 -31.62 -27.53 -9.51
CA LEU A 802 -32.97 -27.74 -9.01
C LEU A 802 -32.98 -28.26 -7.57
N ALA A 803 -32.09 -29.20 -7.23
CA ALA A 803 -31.92 -29.71 -5.87
C ALA A 803 -31.38 -28.62 -4.93
N TRP A 804 -30.42 -27.82 -5.40
CA TRP A 804 -29.90 -26.67 -4.66
C TRP A 804 -31.01 -25.65 -4.38
N LEU A 805 -31.77 -25.25 -5.40
CA LEU A 805 -32.86 -24.28 -5.28
C LEU A 805 -33.93 -24.76 -4.29
N SER A 806 -34.24 -26.07 -4.32
CA SER A 806 -35.15 -26.67 -3.35
C SER A 806 -34.62 -26.62 -1.92
N ALA A 807 -33.32 -26.78 -1.71
CA ALA A 807 -32.72 -26.68 -0.38
C ALA A 807 -32.67 -25.22 0.11
N ASP A 808 -32.28 -24.30 -0.75
CA ASP A 808 -32.11 -22.87 -0.48
C ASP A 808 -33.44 -22.20 -0.09
N ILE A 809 -34.49 -22.42 -0.88
CA ILE A 809 -35.83 -21.88 -0.62
C ILE A 809 -36.46 -22.44 0.66
N ASN A 810 -36.17 -23.69 1.00
CA ASN A 810 -36.64 -24.30 2.24
C ASN A 810 -35.85 -23.82 3.46
N ALA A 811 -34.57 -23.46 3.29
CA ALA A 811 -33.72 -22.96 4.36
C ALA A 811 -34.03 -21.49 4.73
N THR A 812 -34.40 -20.66 3.74
CA THR A 812 -34.60 -19.23 3.97
C THR A 812 -35.80 -18.94 4.89
N GLN A 813 -35.54 -18.13 5.92
CA GLN A 813 -36.56 -17.65 6.85
C GLN A 813 -37.30 -16.41 6.33
N HIS A 814 -36.81 -15.78 5.25
CA HIS A 814 -37.46 -14.63 4.63
C HIS A 814 -38.75 -15.08 3.91
N SER A 815 -39.82 -14.30 4.05
CA SER A 815 -41.10 -14.57 3.38
C SER A 815 -41.14 -14.02 1.94
N ARG A 816 -40.17 -13.17 1.57
CA ARG A 816 -40.07 -12.50 0.28
C ARG A 816 -38.81 -12.93 -0.45
N VAL A 817 -38.98 -13.34 -1.71
CA VAL A 817 -37.91 -13.86 -2.55
C VAL A 817 -37.87 -13.10 -3.88
N LEU A 818 -36.69 -12.63 -4.25
CA LEU A 818 -36.43 -11.97 -5.53
C LEU A 818 -35.48 -12.84 -6.34
N ILE A 819 -35.89 -13.22 -7.55
CA ILE A 819 -35.15 -14.16 -8.41
C ILE A 819 -34.70 -13.42 -9.67
N PHE A 820 -33.45 -13.63 -10.05
CA PHE A 820 -32.87 -13.13 -11.28
C PHE A 820 -32.38 -14.29 -12.14
N SER A 821 -32.71 -14.25 -13.43
CA SER A 821 -32.26 -15.21 -14.43
C SER A 821 -32.04 -14.51 -15.76
N ASP A 822 -31.32 -15.14 -16.67
CA ASP A 822 -31.17 -14.62 -18.02
C ASP A 822 -32.43 -14.97 -18.84
N HIS A 823 -32.72 -16.27 -18.96
CA HIS A 823 -33.92 -16.74 -19.66
C HIS A 823 -35.18 -16.62 -18.77
N PRO A 824 -36.35 -16.30 -19.34
CA PRO A 824 -37.63 -16.35 -18.63
C PRO A 824 -37.92 -17.74 -18.06
N LEU A 825 -38.26 -17.82 -16.77
CA LEU A 825 -38.58 -19.09 -16.09
C LEU A 825 -39.94 -19.68 -16.46
N PHE A 826 -40.65 -19.06 -17.40
CA PHE A 826 -41.91 -19.52 -17.96
C PHE A 826 -41.82 -19.52 -19.49
N LYS A 827 -42.65 -20.35 -20.13
CA LYS A 827 -42.67 -20.42 -21.58
C LYS A 827 -43.21 -19.12 -22.15
N PHE A 828 -42.37 -18.37 -22.85
CA PHE A 828 -42.72 -17.08 -23.43
C PHE A 828 -42.55 -17.12 -24.95
N THR A 829 -43.47 -16.55 -25.72
CA THR A 829 -43.40 -16.53 -27.19
C THR A 829 -43.34 -15.09 -27.67
N SER A 830 -42.18 -14.69 -28.21
CA SER A 830 -42.04 -13.41 -28.91
C SER A 830 -42.41 -13.56 -30.39
N GLN A 831 -42.34 -12.45 -31.14
CA GLN A 831 -42.51 -12.47 -32.59
C GLN A 831 -41.43 -13.27 -33.33
N LYS A 832 -40.26 -13.51 -32.70
CA LYS A 832 -39.07 -14.10 -33.33
C LYS A 832 -38.84 -15.56 -32.93
N LYS A 833 -39.06 -15.91 -31.66
CA LYS A 833 -38.78 -17.25 -31.11
C LYS A 833 -39.61 -17.56 -29.86
N VAL A 834 -39.62 -18.83 -29.48
CA VAL A 834 -40.18 -19.33 -28.23
C VAL A 834 -39.03 -19.49 -27.23
N TYR A 835 -39.15 -18.84 -26.09
CA TYR A 835 -38.27 -18.95 -24.93
C TYR A 835 -38.85 -19.98 -23.98
N ASP A 836 -38.01 -20.90 -23.54
CA ASP A 836 -38.37 -21.96 -22.61
C ASP A 836 -37.13 -22.43 -21.85
N VAL A 837 -37.34 -22.90 -20.62
CA VAL A 837 -36.28 -23.43 -19.75
C VAL A 837 -36.59 -24.90 -19.47
N VAL A 838 -35.65 -25.79 -19.76
CA VAL A 838 -35.76 -27.21 -19.37
C VAL A 838 -35.91 -27.31 -17.85
N ASN A 839 -36.90 -28.07 -17.38
CA ASN A 839 -37.36 -28.14 -15.99
C ASN A 839 -37.91 -26.82 -15.41
N GLY A 840 -38.20 -25.81 -16.24
CA GLY A 840 -38.80 -24.57 -15.76
C GLY A 840 -40.17 -24.79 -15.11
N ASP A 841 -40.94 -25.78 -15.57
CA ASP A 841 -42.18 -26.24 -14.92
C ASP A 841 -41.94 -26.76 -13.49
N LYS A 842 -40.91 -27.58 -13.27
CA LYS A 842 -40.51 -28.04 -11.93
C LYS A 842 -40.06 -26.89 -11.03
N VAL A 843 -39.31 -25.93 -11.58
CA VAL A 843 -38.91 -24.72 -10.85
C VAL A 843 -40.14 -23.95 -10.41
N ARG A 844 -41.08 -23.66 -11.32
CA ARG A 844 -42.32 -22.96 -10.96
C ARG A 844 -43.13 -23.72 -9.91
N GLU A 845 -43.28 -25.04 -10.06
CA GLU A 845 -43.97 -25.87 -9.05
C GLU A 845 -43.29 -25.80 -7.67
N LEU A 846 -41.96 -25.81 -7.63
CA LEU A 846 -41.16 -25.65 -6.40
C LEU A 846 -41.40 -24.27 -5.75
N LEU A 847 -41.29 -23.21 -6.55
CA LEU A 847 -41.49 -21.83 -6.12
C LEU A 847 -42.91 -21.61 -5.59
N GLU A 848 -43.93 -22.13 -6.29
CA GLU A 848 -45.33 -22.01 -5.88
C GLU A 848 -45.62 -22.74 -4.56
N LYS A 849 -45.06 -23.94 -4.38
CA LYS A 849 -45.21 -24.73 -3.15
C LYS A 849 -44.53 -24.13 -1.92
N SER A 850 -43.56 -23.23 -2.11
CA SER A 850 -42.83 -22.60 -1.00
C SER A 850 -43.70 -21.70 -0.12
N GLY A 851 -44.84 -21.22 -0.63
CA GLY A 851 -45.72 -20.27 0.06
C GLY A 851 -45.11 -18.87 0.26
N LYS A 852 -43.96 -18.59 -0.36
CA LYS A 852 -43.28 -17.29 -0.30
C LYS A 852 -43.91 -16.30 -1.30
N GLU A 853 -43.70 -15.01 -1.06
CA GLU A 853 -44.02 -13.94 -2.02
C GLU A 853 -42.82 -13.80 -2.98
N ILE A 854 -43.01 -14.06 -4.28
CA ILE A 854 -41.91 -14.23 -5.23
C ILE A 854 -42.05 -13.27 -6.42
N VAL A 855 -40.96 -12.58 -6.73
CA VAL A 855 -40.79 -11.82 -7.98
C VAL A 855 -39.60 -12.41 -8.74
N ALA A 856 -39.77 -12.74 -10.01
CA ALA A 856 -38.73 -13.23 -10.90
C ALA A 856 -38.53 -12.25 -12.07
N ILE A 857 -37.28 -11.83 -12.29
CA ILE A 857 -36.93 -10.81 -13.30
C ILE A 857 -35.89 -11.41 -14.25
N SER A 858 -36.18 -11.37 -15.55
CA SER A 858 -35.37 -12.01 -16.61
C SER A 858 -35.03 -11.05 -17.77
N GLY A 859 -34.03 -11.42 -18.59
CA GLY A 859 -33.61 -10.72 -19.81
C GLY A 859 -33.95 -11.51 -21.10
N GLU A 860 -33.04 -11.53 -22.07
CA GLU A 860 -32.94 -12.43 -23.25
C GLU A 860 -34.06 -12.28 -24.31
N ALA A 861 -35.24 -11.76 -23.95
CA ALA A 861 -36.34 -11.57 -24.88
C ALA A 861 -36.35 -10.21 -25.61
N HIS A 862 -35.44 -9.29 -25.24
CA HIS A 862 -35.26 -7.96 -25.85
C HIS A 862 -36.57 -7.16 -25.96
N LEU A 863 -37.44 -7.30 -24.95
CA LEU A 863 -38.70 -6.58 -24.84
C LEU A 863 -39.16 -6.50 -23.39
N TRP A 864 -39.98 -5.52 -23.07
CA TRP A 864 -40.56 -5.38 -21.74
C TRP A 864 -41.85 -6.18 -21.64
N HIS A 865 -41.94 -7.10 -20.67
CA HIS A 865 -43.15 -7.89 -20.41
C HIS A 865 -43.35 -8.08 -18.91
N GLU A 866 -44.62 -8.17 -18.52
CA GLU A 866 -45.04 -8.42 -17.14
C GLU A 866 -46.14 -9.48 -17.16
N GLU A 867 -46.01 -10.50 -16.32
CA GLU A 867 -46.99 -11.56 -16.22
C GLU A 867 -47.02 -12.16 -14.82
N LYS A 868 -48.22 -12.57 -14.38
CA LYS A 868 -48.40 -13.28 -13.13
C LYS A 868 -48.91 -14.69 -13.41
N GLN A 869 -48.17 -15.71 -12.96
CA GLN A 869 -48.60 -17.11 -12.98
C GLN A 869 -48.56 -17.66 -11.56
N GLY A 870 -49.68 -18.20 -11.09
CA GLY A 870 -49.82 -18.62 -9.70
C GLY A 870 -49.60 -17.46 -8.72
N ASN A 871 -48.75 -17.67 -7.72
CA ASN A 871 -48.33 -16.66 -6.74
C ASN A 871 -47.02 -15.94 -7.11
N ILE A 872 -46.48 -16.16 -8.32
CA ILE A 872 -45.19 -15.60 -8.75
C ILE A 872 -45.43 -14.48 -9.76
N GLN A 873 -44.79 -13.34 -9.52
CA GLN A 873 -44.75 -12.23 -10.47
C GLN A 873 -43.52 -12.34 -11.36
N TYR A 874 -43.70 -12.31 -12.67
CA TYR A 874 -42.63 -12.35 -13.66
C TYR A 874 -42.47 -11.03 -14.39
N TYR A 875 -41.22 -10.65 -14.62
CA TYR A 875 -40.83 -9.52 -15.45
C TYR A 875 -39.78 -9.95 -16.46
N ILE A 876 -39.88 -9.39 -17.67
CA ILE A 876 -38.84 -9.45 -18.69
C ILE A 876 -38.39 -8.01 -18.95
N ILE A 877 -37.10 -7.77 -18.86
CA ILE A 877 -36.48 -6.46 -19.12
C ILE A 877 -36.11 -6.36 -20.60
N ASP A 878 -36.26 -5.16 -21.14
CA ASP A 878 -35.97 -4.84 -22.53
C ASP A 878 -34.48 -4.50 -22.71
N GLU A 879 -33.95 -4.68 -23.92
CA GLU A 879 -32.51 -4.62 -24.19
C GLU A 879 -31.92 -3.21 -23.98
N PHE A 880 -30.74 -3.13 -23.37
CA PHE A 880 -30.04 -1.87 -23.15
C PHE A 880 -29.41 -1.30 -24.44
N ARG A 881 -28.91 -2.18 -25.31
CA ARG A 881 -28.09 -1.80 -26.47
C ARG A 881 -28.74 -0.81 -27.44
N LYS A 882 -30.06 -0.92 -27.70
CA LYS A 882 -30.72 -0.19 -28.80
C LYS A 882 -30.79 1.33 -28.56
N SER A 883 -31.09 2.09 -29.62
CA SER A 883 -31.12 3.55 -29.58
C SER A 883 -32.15 4.11 -28.57
N ASN A 884 -33.27 3.41 -28.36
CA ASN A 884 -34.28 3.65 -27.30
C ASN A 884 -34.32 2.45 -26.35
N GLY A 885 -33.15 2.03 -25.87
CA GLY A 885 -33.00 0.94 -24.92
C GLY A 885 -33.52 1.33 -23.55
N SER A 886 -33.52 0.37 -22.63
CA SER A 886 -33.95 0.65 -21.26
C SER A 886 -33.20 -0.15 -20.22
N TRP A 887 -33.28 0.31 -18.99
CA TRP A 887 -32.98 -0.46 -17.78
C TRP A 887 -34.20 -0.42 -16.85
N ALA A 888 -34.10 -1.11 -15.72
CA ALA A 888 -35.17 -1.15 -14.73
C ALA A 888 -34.69 -0.74 -13.34
N TYR A 889 -35.62 -0.22 -12.54
CA TYR A 889 -35.41 0.06 -11.12
C TYR A 889 -36.48 -0.62 -10.29
N PHE A 890 -36.04 -1.58 -9.49
CA PHE A 890 -36.92 -2.37 -8.63
C PHE A 890 -36.91 -1.83 -7.21
N THR A 891 -38.08 -1.74 -6.59
CA THR A 891 -38.22 -1.45 -5.16
C THR A 891 -39.15 -2.45 -4.49
N TRP A 892 -38.86 -2.82 -3.25
CA TRP A 892 -39.75 -3.66 -2.44
C TRP A 892 -39.76 -3.20 -0.99
N ASN A 893 -40.87 -2.62 -0.57
CA ASN A 893 -41.09 -2.12 0.78
C ASN A 893 -42.22 -2.88 1.48
N LYS A 894 -42.69 -2.38 2.63
CA LYS A 894 -43.78 -3.01 3.38
C LYS A 894 -45.12 -3.04 2.61
N ASP A 895 -45.35 -2.08 1.72
CA ASP A 895 -46.62 -1.87 1.02
C ASP A 895 -46.70 -2.64 -0.32
N GLY A 896 -45.56 -3.16 -0.80
CA GLY A 896 -45.49 -4.01 -1.99
C GLY A 896 -44.16 -3.85 -2.73
N PHE A 897 -44.08 -4.41 -3.94
CA PHE A 897 -42.98 -4.19 -4.87
C PHE A 897 -43.40 -3.34 -6.07
N HIS A 898 -42.44 -2.68 -6.70
CA HIS A 898 -42.63 -1.90 -7.91
C HIS A 898 -41.41 -2.04 -8.82
N LEU A 899 -41.63 -2.13 -10.13
CA LEU A 899 -40.57 -2.16 -11.14
C LEU A 899 -40.81 -1.02 -12.13
N GLU A 900 -39.89 -0.06 -12.15
CA GLU A 900 -39.90 1.10 -13.04
C GLU A 900 -39.08 0.81 -14.30
N LYS A 901 -39.61 1.12 -15.49
CA LYS A 901 -38.86 1.11 -16.76
C LYS A 901 -38.30 2.50 -17.03
N GLU A 902 -37.00 2.57 -17.33
CA GLU A 902 -36.30 3.82 -17.64
C GLU A 902 -35.68 3.72 -19.03
N ILE A 903 -36.01 4.67 -19.92
CA ILE A 903 -35.61 4.67 -21.33
C ILE A 903 -34.51 5.73 -21.52
N HIS A 904 -33.47 5.39 -22.28
CA HIS A 904 -32.33 6.28 -22.55
C HIS A 904 -32.11 6.61 -24.03
#